data_AF-A0A2D9G9G3-F1
#
_entry.id   AF-A0A2D9G9G3-F1
#
_cell.length_a   1.000
_cell.length_b   1.000
_cell.length_c   1.000
_cell.angle_alpha   90.00
_cell.angle_beta   90.00
_cell.angle_gamma   90.00
#
_symmetry.space_group_name_H-M   'P 1'
#
loop_
_entity.id
_entity.type
_entity.pdbx_description
1 polymer ?
#
loop_
_entity_poly.entity_id
_entity_poly.type
_entity_poly.pdbx_seq_one_letter_code
_entity_poly.pdbx_strand_id
1 'polypeptide(L)'
;ALNAEDFSGSDANNCSSLPCTNAGEILLSLDSKPIEMWKTPENNYLSLGENGFMNLYSLTSTGFEEAWELEVDSNGNISSAAYFPEFNLVAFGNETGTQIVDVGPAREKGRFIFQGTPVVDVAWDPIRGADVDFDGVVDIPHIWIALEVSKKAVQYNIDNNLPTQKQTNEHDNEIGSVMVLDDGTIITGGDDEIYFHKIDQQGSVILTDTIEPGYSGTFDIIMTNEDQSKIFFSEYDGRKIISYEYNSNALPGQQLAVTSVTGLGSNPINIGFEQISSTLFSMDKSLLLGTEDKLFFIDSQTMVKDENQLNYPLGVNAIVDTIYGGLLVTSGKNVHLLDFDSDSDGVTDTKDAFPGDPSQAYDSDGDGCGDNLDGSFPDYFPDDEFECIDTDGDGVGDNGDDFPNDINEWEDSDEDGYGDNSDAFPDEESQWADFDEDGYGDNPDGQQPDDCPDQYGTSSIDRYGCADADGDGYSNPIEGEDNTNADLFPNDETQWRDIDGDGFGDNPDGNGGDDCPLDFGTSNKTLEFNEEAGLWITPSYFGCKDIDGDGFADSTDQFDDDPNEWLDADNDGVGGNSDYNDNDDKYSTLEGKCALQDQDNLSEDCVIPEDNIKSEEELRQEQLQASIKQAGLYGSIAFVIIIAGILIVGQIFKALSTNKRIKIEKDSIGNKEVMATQSGEGFEYDSSFSDDSAWSDDPAEDLNVNSEAIDAAFDDENIKTDPLAEDKEDSNDDTIQESSPEITSEQTVETTPEQPAEIPPVPESGLPDGWTMEQWKWYGAEWLEKNK
;
A
#
# COMPACT_ATOMS: atom_id res chain seq x y z
N ALA A 1 9.36 64.73 19.41
CA ALA A 1 8.20 65.58 19.10
C ALA A 1 7.89 65.52 17.61
N LEU A 2 7.46 64.35 17.16
CA LEU A 2 6.45 64.22 16.11
C LEU A 2 5.16 63.89 16.86
N ASN A 3 4.00 64.24 16.30
CA ASN A 3 2.73 64.03 16.97
C ASN A 3 2.27 62.58 16.80
N ALA A 4 1.46 62.09 17.74
CA ALA A 4 0.60 60.95 17.47
C ALA A 4 -0.49 61.38 16.46
N GLU A 5 -0.73 60.53 15.48
CA GLU A 5 -2.02 60.39 14.79
C GLU A 5 -2.44 58.93 15.00
N ASP A 6 -3.75 58.66 15.14
CA ASP A 6 -4.25 57.34 15.55
C ASP A 6 -4.00 56.28 14.47
N PHE A 7 -3.26 55.21 14.80
CA PHE A 7 -3.06 54.07 13.91
C PHE A 7 -4.24 53.09 13.99
N SER A 8 -5.22 53.27 13.11
CA SER A 8 -6.38 52.38 13.00
C SER A 8 -6.37 51.58 11.68
N GLY A 9 -5.82 50.36 11.73
CA GLY A 9 -5.88 49.36 10.66
C GLY A 9 -4.81 49.46 9.57
N SER A 10 -4.62 48.33 8.87
CA SER A 10 -3.77 48.04 7.67
C SER A 10 -2.27 48.38 7.70
N ASP A 11 -1.85 49.47 8.32
CA ASP A 11 -0.52 50.05 8.10
C ASP A 11 0.58 49.48 9.04
N ALA A 12 0.27 48.39 9.74
CA ALA A 12 1.26 47.59 10.48
C ALA A 12 2.19 46.77 9.57
N ASN A 13 1.71 46.40 8.37
CA ASN A 13 2.30 45.40 7.48
C ASN A 13 3.54 45.90 6.68
N ASN A 14 4.42 46.69 7.30
CA ASN A 14 5.64 47.21 6.65
C ASN A 14 6.92 46.53 7.17
N CYS A 15 6.81 45.23 7.44
CA CYS A 15 7.87 44.34 7.93
C CYS A 15 8.81 43.88 6.80
N SER A 16 9.31 44.79 5.95
CA SER A 16 10.05 44.46 4.71
C SER A 16 11.46 43.87 4.92
N SER A 17 11.73 43.25 6.08
CA SER A 17 12.96 42.58 6.47
C SER A 17 12.77 41.70 7.73
N LEU A 18 11.57 41.16 7.96
CA LEU A 18 11.26 40.22 9.05
C LEU A 18 10.14 39.26 8.64
N PRO A 19 10.15 38.01 9.16
CA PRO A 19 9.06 37.05 9.03
C PRO A 19 7.90 37.41 9.97
N CYS A 20 7.17 38.46 9.64
CA CYS A 20 6.07 39.02 10.43
C CYS A 20 4.93 39.51 9.51
N THR A 21 4.52 38.65 8.59
CA THR A 21 3.31 38.78 7.78
C THR A 21 2.10 38.75 8.74
N ASN A 22 1.21 39.74 8.65
CA ASN A 22 -0.03 39.87 9.46
C ASN A 22 0.11 40.21 10.96
N ALA A 23 1.30 40.53 11.46
CA ALA A 23 1.51 40.88 12.88
C ALA A 23 0.64 42.07 13.36
N GLY A 24 -0.38 41.77 14.17
CA GLY A 24 -1.21 42.77 14.86
C GLY A 24 -2.71 42.75 14.54
N GLU A 25 -3.23 41.78 13.78
CA GLU A 25 -4.69 41.61 13.63
C GLU A 25 -5.37 41.37 15.00
N ILE A 26 -6.46 42.09 15.27
CA ILE A 26 -7.26 41.91 16.49
C ILE A 26 -8.24 40.75 16.24
N LEU A 27 -7.89 39.55 16.73
CA LEU A 27 -8.76 38.37 16.62
C LEU A 27 -9.97 38.46 17.56
N LEU A 28 -9.78 39.06 18.73
CA LEU A 28 -10.81 39.13 19.78
C LEU A 28 -10.71 40.44 20.55
N SER A 29 -11.84 40.92 21.06
CA SER A 29 -11.90 42.00 22.05
C SER A 29 -12.63 41.47 23.29
N LEU A 30 -11.87 41.21 24.34
CA LEU A 30 -12.34 40.81 25.66
C LEU A 30 -13.22 41.90 26.30
N ASP A 31 -14.09 41.50 27.22
CA ASP A 31 -15.01 42.41 27.93
C ASP A 31 -14.31 43.27 29.00
N SER A 32 -13.18 42.81 29.54
CA SER A 32 -12.26 43.60 30.35
C SER A 32 -10.81 43.37 29.94
N LYS A 33 -9.87 44.12 30.54
CA LYS A 33 -8.45 43.80 30.46
C LYS A 33 -8.19 42.47 31.19
N PRO A 34 -7.37 41.56 30.66
CA PRO A 34 -6.93 40.39 31.38
C PRO A 34 -5.93 40.81 32.47
N ILE A 35 -6.03 40.13 33.60
CA ILE A 35 -4.97 40.05 34.60
C ILE A 35 -3.93 39.07 34.07
N GLU A 36 -4.39 37.90 33.62
CA GLU A 36 -3.54 36.87 33.00
C GLU A 36 -4.34 36.02 32.01
N MET A 37 -3.61 35.24 31.20
CA MET A 37 -4.15 34.36 30.17
C MET A 37 -3.20 33.18 29.97
N TRP A 38 -3.73 31.97 29.81
CA TRP A 38 -2.98 30.71 29.71
C TRP A 38 -3.51 29.81 28.60
N LYS A 39 -2.64 28.94 28.07
CA LYS A 39 -3.01 27.84 27.17
C LYS A 39 -3.40 26.62 28.01
N THR A 40 -4.49 25.94 27.69
CA THR A 40 -4.87 24.66 28.35
C THR A 40 -4.29 23.47 27.59
N PRO A 41 -4.17 22.27 28.22
CA PRO A 41 -3.70 21.06 27.54
C PRO A 41 -4.50 20.68 26.29
N GLU A 42 -5.76 21.08 26.22
CA GLU A 42 -6.67 20.86 25.09
C GLU A 42 -6.58 21.98 24.03
N ASN A 43 -5.50 22.77 24.00
CA ASN A 43 -5.23 23.90 23.09
C ASN A 43 -6.30 25.01 23.11
N ASN A 44 -6.99 25.19 24.25
CA ASN A 44 -7.88 26.34 24.47
C ASN A 44 -7.15 27.46 25.22
N TYR A 45 -7.74 28.65 25.25
CA TYR A 45 -7.15 29.84 25.85
C TYR A 45 -8.01 30.36 27.01
N LEU A 46 -7.52 30.16 28.23
CA LEU A 46 -8.18 30.53 29.47
C LEU A 46 -7.73 31.94 29.89
N SER A 47 -8.66 32.85 30.16
CA SER A 47 -8.37 34.23 30.53
C SER A 47 -9.11 34.65 31.81
N LEU A 48 -8.43 35.39 32.69
CA LEU A 48 -9.01 35.96 33.90
C LEU A 48 -9.01 37.49 33.82
N GLY A 49 -10.18 38.11 33.83
CA GLY A 49 -10.36 39.55 33.65
C GLY A 49 -10.34 40.38 34.94
N GLU A 50 -9.95 41.65 34.82
CA GLU A 50 -10.10 42.68 35.87
C GLU A 50 -11.57 42.93 36.27
N ASN A 51 -12.55 42.52 35.45
CA ASN A 51 -13.96 42.49 35.85
C ASN A 51 -14.29 41.37 36.85
N GLY A 52 -13.33 40.48 37.15
CA GLY A 52 -13.51 39.32 38.01
C GLY A 52 -14.25 38.14 37.34
N PHE A 53 -14.26 38.07 36.01
CA PHE A 53 -14.80 36.95 35.23
C PHE A 53 -13.66 36.13 34.61
N MET A 54 -13.88 34.83 34.51
CA MET A 54 -12.97 33.87 33.90
C MET A 54 -13.64 33.29 32.65
N ASN A 55 -12.93 33.31 31.53
CA ASN A 55 -13.45 32.91 30.22
C ASN A 55 -12.53 31.89 29.57
N LEU A 56 -13.11 30.88 28.91
CA LEU A 56 -12.37 29.99 28.03
C LEU A 56 -12.73 30.29 26.58
N TYR A 57 -11.71 30.49 25.74
CA TYR A 57 -11.86 30.68 24.30
C TYR A 57 -11.26 29.51 23.53
N SER A 58 -11.94 29.07 22.49
CA SER A 58 -11.47 28.06 21.54
C SER A 58 -11.09 28.72 20.22
N LEU A 59 -9.95 28.33 19.65
CA LEU A 59 -9.59 28.71 18.28
C LEU A 59 -10.28 27.74 17.31
N THR A 60 -11.05 28.29 16.37
CA THR A 60 -11.74 27.57 15.30
C THR A 60 -11.26 28.06 13.94
N SER A 61 -11.58 27.35 12.86
CA SER A 61 -11.37 27.82 11.48
C SER A 61 -12.13 29.11 11.13
N THR A 62 -13.08 29.53 11.97
CA THR A 62 -13.79 30.82 11.90
C THR A 62 -13.25 31.89 12.87
N GLY A 63 -12.18 31.60 13.61
CA GLY A 63 -11.56 32.50 14.59
C GLY A 63 -11.83 32.10 16.06
N PHE A 64 -11.67 33.04 16.98
CA PHE A 64 -11.86 32.82 18.41
C PHE A 64 -13.35 32.80 18.80
N GLU A 65 -13.81 31.69 19.36
CA GLU A 65 -15.15 31.55 19.94
C GLU A 65 -15.08 31.42 21.48
N GLU A 66 -16.07 31.98 22.19
CA GLU A 66 -16.19 31.86 23.65
C GLU A 66 -16.89 30.53 24.01
N ALA A 67 -16.15 29.64 24.66
CA ALA A 67 -16.64 28.31 25.05
C ALA A 67 -17.40 28.31 26.39
N TRP A 68 -17.06 29.25 27.30
CA TRP A 68 -17.84 29.57 28.52
C TRP A 68 -17.28 30.79 29.28
N GLU A 69 -18.16 31.42 30.06
CA GLU A 69 -17.88 32.45 31.07
C GLU A 69 -18.21 31.94 32.49
N LEU A 70 -17.42 32.32 33.50
CA LEU A 70 -17.73 32.20 34.93
C LEU A 70 -17.35 33.48 35.68
N GLU A 71 -18.33 34.17 36.27
CA GLU A 71 -18.09 35.22 37.29
C GLU A 71 -17.32 34.60 38.47
N VAL A 72 -16.05 34.93 38.73
CA VAL A 72 -15.25 34.36 39.84
C VAL A 72 -15.17 35.26 41.07
N ASP A 73 -14.96 36.57 40.93
CA ASP A 73 -15.11 37.59 41.99
C ASP A 73 -15.98 38.76 41.53
N SER A 74 -17.03 39.08 42.30
CA SER A 74 -17.97 40.16 41.96
C SER A 74 -17.46 41.57 42.25
N ASN A 75 -16.25 41.70 42.79
CA ASN A 75 -15.62 42.99 43.13
C ASN A 75 -14.52 43.40 42.15
N GLY A 76 -13.87 42.43 41.48
CA GLY A 76 -12.73 42.67 40.59
C GLY A 76 -11.41 42.95 41.32
N ASN A 77 -11.32 42.65 42.62
CA ASN A 77 -10.16 43.00 43.46
C ASN A 77 -9.15 41.84 43.52
N ILE A 78 -8.80 41.30 42.35
CA ILE A 78 -7.85 40.20 42.19
C ILE A 78 -6.43 40.76 42.08
N SER A 79 -5.49 40.24 42.88
CA SER A 79 -4.10 40.71 42.95
C SER A 79 -3.11 39.89 42.13
N SER A 80 -3.36 38.59 42.02
CA SER A 80 -2.49 37.59 41.38
C SER A 80 -3.29 36.35 41.03
N ALA A 81 -2.81 35.55 40.07
CA ALA A 81 -3.40 34.26 39.74
C ALA A 81 -2.35 33.26 39.25
N ALA A 82 -2.66 31.97 39.35
CA ALA A 82 -1.82 30.90 38.81
C ALA A 82 -2.70 29.73 38.35
N TYR A 83 -2.46 29.24 37.14
CA TYR A 83 -3.09 28.04 36.57
C TYR A 83 -2.22 26.80 36.82
N PHE A 84 -2.86 25.65 37.04
CA PHE A 84 -2.24 24.34 37.16
C PHE A 84 -2.89 23.38 36.15
N PRO A 85 -2.23 23.15 34.98
CA PRO A 85 -2.81 22.40 33.87
C PRO A 85 -3.23 20.98 34.22
N GLU A 86 -2.41 20.25 34.98
CA GLU A 86 -2.56 18.81 35.23
C GLU A 86 -3.83 18.43 36.01
N PHE A 87 -4.37 19.37 36.80
CA PHE A 87 -5.64 19.21 37.52
C PHE A 87 -6.73 20.17 37.03
N ASN A 88 -6.45 20.99 36.02
CA ASN A 88 -7.33 22.06 35.55
C ASN A 88 -7.84 22.96 36.71
N LEU A 89 -6.92 23.46 37.53
CA LEU A 89 -7.21 24.37 38.65
C LEU A 89 -6.62 25.76 38.42
N VAL A 90 -7.37 26.81 38.72
CA VAL A 90 -6.83 28.19 38.86
C VAL A 90 -6.94 28.62 40.32
N ALA A 91 -5.85 29.14 40.86
CA ALA A 91 -5.84 29.91 42.10
C ALA A 91 -5.77 31.40 41.80
N PHE A 92 -6.43 32.24 42.59
CA PHE A 92 -6.22 33.69 42.54
C PHE A 92 -6.34 34.36 43.92
N GLY A 93 -5.50 35.37 44.15
CA GLY A 93 -5.43 36.16 45.38
C GLY A 93 -6.37 37.37 45.37
N ASN A 94 -6.78 37.84 46.56
CA ASN A 94 -7.46 39.11 46.77
C ASN A 94 -7.14 39.72 48.16
N GLU A 95 -7.74 40.86 48.48
CA GLU A 95 -7.60 41.60 49.77
C GLU A 95 -7.84 40.76 51.05
N THR A 96 -8.49 39.60 50.95
CA THR A 96 -8.96 38.82 52.10
C THR A 96 -8.51 37.35 52.10
N GLY A 97 -8.12 36.81 50.95
CA GLY A 97 -7.65 35.44 50.82
C GLY A 97 -7.55 34.95 49.38
N THR A 98 -7.58 33.63 49.19
CA THR A 98 -7.34 32.96 47.90
C THR A 98 -8.54 32.12 47.50
N GLN A 99 -9.01 32.27 46.26
CA GLN A 99 -10.05 31.42 45.67
C GLN A 99 -9.42 30.40 44.72
N ILE A 100 -9.83 29.13 44.83
CA ILE A 100 -9.52 28.06 43.88
C ILE A 100 -10.75 27.80 42.99
N VAL A 101 -10.56 27.63 41.69
CA VAL A 101 -11.60 27.37 40.68
C VAL A 101 -11.24 26.11 39.88
N ASP A 102 -12.21 25.23 39.67
CA ASP A 102 -12.10 24.12 38.73
C ASP A 102 -12.51 24.65 37.35
N VAL A 103 -11.57 24.63 36.41
CA VAL A 103 -11.76 25.10 35.02
C VAL A 103 -11.88 23.94 34.02
N GLY A 104 -11.86 22.70 34.53
CA GLY A 104 -12.08 21.48 33.76
C GLY A 104 -13.57 21.25 33.47
N PRO A 105 -13.99 19.99 33.21
CA PRO A 105 -15.38 19.70 32.85
C PRO A 105 -16.45 20.09 33.87
N ALA A 106 -16.10 20.32 35.14
CA ALA A 106 -17.04 20.73 36.18
C ALA A 106 -17.34 22.25 36.17
N ARG A 107 -16.37 23.08 35.78
CA ARG A 107 -16.49 24.55 35.63
C ARG A 107 -17.08 25.24 36.87
N GLU A 108 -16.60 24.88 38.07
CA GLU A 108 -17.19 25.34 39.33
C GLU A 108 -16.24 26.18 40.20
N LYS A 109 -16.83 27.14 40.95
CA LYS A 109 -16.11 27.79 42.05
C LYS A 109 -15.81 26.75 43.12
N GLY A 110 -14.57 26.32 43.17
CA GLY A 110 -14.03 25.50 44.22
C GLY A 110 -13.87 26.27 45.53
N ARG A 111 -12.72 26.07 46.18
CA ARG A 111 -12.55 26.36 47.60
C ARG A 111 -12.01 27.77 47.84
N PHE A 112 -12.61 28.50 48.77
CA PHE A 112 -12.03 29.74 49.31
C PHE A 112 -11.17 29.44 50.54
N ILE A 113 -9.91 29.86 50.51
CA ILE A 113 -8.99 29.92 51.64
C ILE A 113 -9.08 31.34 52.20
N PHE A 114 -9.20 31.49 53.53
CA PHE A 114 -9.29 32.80 54.17
C PHE A 114 -8.07 33.05 55.07
N GLN A 115 -7.25 34.00 54.67
CA GLN A 115 -6.03 34.41 55.37
C GLN A 115 -6.26 35.68 56.20
N GLY A 116 -7.25 36.51 55.84
CA GLY A 116 -7.60 37.74 56.58
C GLY A 116 -6.59 38.87 56.45
N THR A 117 -5.74 38.79 55.44
CA THR A 117 -4.73 39.74 54.97
C THR A 117 -4.76 39.71 53.45
N PRO A 118 -4.36 40.78 52.74
CA PRO A 118 -4.14 40.72 51.31
C PRO A 118 -3.12 39.64 50.95
N VAL A 119 -3.49 38.88 49.92
CA VAL A 119 -2.60 37.97 49.21
C VAL A 119 -1.87 38.79 48.15
N VAL A 120 -0.55 38.75 48.16
CA VAL A 120 0.25 39.40 47.12
C VAL A 120 0.29 38.49 45.90
N ASP A 121 0.77 37.25 46.09
CA ASP A 121 1.06 36.31 45.03
C ASP A 121 0.74 34.85 45.40
N VAL A 122 0.55 33.98 44.41
CA VAL A 122 0.18 32.56 44.54
C VAL A 122 0.96 31.68 43.58
N ALA A 123 1.53 30.57 44.07
CA ALA A 123 2.21 29.58 43.25
C ALA A 123 1.77 28.16 43.62
N TRP A 124 1.52 27.33 42.61
CA TRP A 124 1.26 25.90 42.79
C TRP A 124 2.55 25.14 43.08
N ASP A 125 2.47 24.12 43.93
CA ASP A 125 3.54 23.14 44.14
C ASP A 125 3.38 22.05 43.05
N PRO A 126 4.30 21.92 42.07
CA PRO A 126 4.12 20.99 40.95
C PRO A 126 4.21 19.53 41.38
N ILE A 127 3.65 18.60 40.59
CA ILE A 127 3.55 17.16 40.96
C ILE A 127 4.94 16.51 41.20
N ARG A 128 6.00 17.06 40.60
CA ARG A 128 7.40 16.63 40.80
C ARG A 128 8.13 17.37 41.92
N GLY A 129 7.49 18.40 42.48
CA GLY A 129 8.07 19.45 43.30
C GLY A 129 8.22 19.11 44.78
N ALA A 130 7.72 19.98 45.65
CA ALA A 130 8.12 20.05 47.06
C ALA A 130 7.27 19.17 48.00
N ASP A 131 6.51 18.21 47.45
CA ASP A 131 5.87 17.19 48.28
C ASP A 131 6.84 16.09 48.71
N VAL A 132 6.50 15.43 49.83
CA VAL A 132 7.44 14.59 50.59
C VAL A 132 6.79 13.26 51.02
N ASP A 133 5.62 12.97 50.47
CA ASP A 133 4.94 11.69 50.45
C ASP A 133 5.67 10.72 49.50
N PHE A 134 6.81 10.22 49.98
CA PHE A 134 7.62 9.20 49.31
C PHE A 134 6.94 7.79 49.34
N ASP A 135 5.64 7.73 49.06
CA ASP A 135 4.84 6.51 48.95
C ASP A 135 4.31 6.23 47.52
N GLY A 136 4.34 7.24 46.63
CA GLY A 136 4.05 7.10 45.21
C GLY A 136 2.57 7.20 44.83
N VAL A 137 1.73 7.75 45.73
CA VAL A 137 0.40 8.26 45.36
C VAL A 137 0.57 9.62 44.66
N VAL A 138 -0.40 9.99 43.80
CA VAL A 138 -0.52 11.37 43.31
C VAL A 138 -1.45 12.10 44.27
N ASP A 139 -0.89 12.69 45.33
CA ASP A 139 -1.64 13.57 46.23
C ASP A 139 -1.99 14.89 45.52
N ILE A 140 -2.97 15.61 46.08
CA ILE A 140 -3.53 16.82 45.49
C ILE A 140 -2.57 17.99 45.76
N PRO A 141 -2.21 18.81 44.74
CA PRO A 141 -1.16 19.82 44.83
C PRO A 141 -1.34 20.77 46.01
N HIS A 142 -0.23 21.00 46.71
CA HIS A 142 -0.11 22.09 47.67
C HIS A 142 -0.04 23.44 46.95
N ILE A 143 -0.37 24.52 47.67
CA ILE A 143 -0.28 25.89 47.13
C ILE A 143 0.48 26.79 48.09
N TRP A 144 1.42 27.56 47.57
CA TRP A 144 2.19 28.57 48.29
C TRP A 144 1.56 29.95 48.07
N ILE A 145 1.39 30.70 49.15
CA ILE A 145 0.63 31.95 49.14
C ILE A 145 1.44 33.02 49.85
N ALA A 146 1.84 34.07 49.12
CA ALA A 146 2.59 35.22 49.63
C ALA A 146 1.63 36.20 50.33
N LEU A 147 1.93 36.55 51.59
CA LEU A 147 1.04 37.31 52.46
C LEU A 147 1.68 38.62 52.92
N GLU A 148 1.14 39.75 52.43
CA GLU A 148 1.62 41.13 52.63
C GLU A 148 2.07 41.39 54.09
N VAL A 149 1.16 41.21 55.05
CA VAL A 149 1.37 41.57 56.46
C VAL A 149 2.38 40.65 57.18
N SER A 150 2.65 39.44 56.67
CA SER A 150 3.59 38.49 57.30
C SER A 150 4.95 38.38 56.59
N LYS A 151 5.05 38.97 55.38
CA LYS A 151 6.24 39.05 54.54
C LYS A 151 6.86 37.68 54.22
N LYS A 152 6.00 36.69 53.99
CA LYS A 152 6.33 35.27 53.77
C LYS A 152 5.36 34.66 52.76
N ALA A 153 5.83 33.63 52.07
CA ALA A 153 4.96 32.61 51.50
C ALA A 153 4.67 31.53 52.56
N VAL A 154 3.41 31.10 52.63
CA VAL A 154 2.95 30.01 53.50
C VAL A 154 2.30 28.94 52.62
N GLN A 155 2.64 27.67 52.84
CA GLN A 155 2.03 26.56 52.12
C GLN A 155 0.66 26.23 52.73
N TYR A 156 -0.35 25.96 51.90
CA TYR A 156 -1.68 25.51 52.29
C TYR A 156 -1.98 24.16 51.64
N ASN A 157 -2.66 23.29 52.39
CA ASN A 157 -3.22 22.05 51.86
C ASN A 157 -4.66 22.31 51.41
N ILE A 158 -4.94 22.16 50.11
CA ILE A 158 -6.23 22.56 49.55
C ILE A 158 -7.38 21.64 49.97
N ASP A 159 -7.07 20.46 50.53
CA ASP A 159 -8.06 19.47 50.90
C ASP A 159 -8.72 19.75 52.27
N ASN A 160 -8.09 20.58 53.11
CA ASN A 160 -8.67 21.06 54.38
C ASN A 160 -8.64 22.60 54.57
N ASN A 161 -8.09 23.34 53.60
CA ASN A 161 -7.95 24.80 53.59
C ASN A 161 -7.14 25.37 54.77
N LEU A 162 -6.31 24.57 55.44
CA LEU A 162 -5.45 25.01 56.54
C LEU A 162 -4.02 25.31 56.03
N PRO A 163 -3.33 26.30 56.63
CA PRO A 163 -1.90 26.44 56.44
C PRO A 163 -1.20 25.20 57.00
N THR A 164 -0.17 24.72 56.31
CA THR A 164 0.71 23.67 56.81
C THR A 164 1.69 24.26 57.84
N GLN A 165 2.70 23.49 58.27
CA GLN A 165 3.78 24.04 59.09
C GLN A 165 4.93 24.63 58.25
N LYS A 166 4.81 24.62 56.92
CA LYS A 166 5.82 25.12 55.98
C LYS A 166 5.55 26.60 55.65
N GLN A 167 6.56 27.44 55.84
CA GLN A 167 6.57 28.86 55.54
C GLN A 167 8.01 29.28 55.18
N THR A 168 8.16 30.29 54.33
CA THR A 168 9.48 30.82 53.94
C THR A 168 10.09 31.73 55.01
N ASN A 169 11.30 32.22 54.75
CA ASN A 169 11.90 33.28 55.54
C ASN A 169 11.10 34.59 55.43
N GLU A 170 11.20 35.44 56.47
CA GLU A 170 10.60 36.78 56.49
C GLU A 170 11.47 37.74 55.68
N HIS A 171 10.88 38.42 54.69
CA HIS A 171 11.48 39.59 54.07
C HIS A 171 11.51 40.75 55.09
N ASP A 172 12.59 41.52 55.16
CA ASP A 172 12.74 42.67 56.07
C ASP A 172 11.82 43.83 55.63
N ASN A 173 11.61 44.02 54.32
CA ASN A 173 10.82 45.06 53.69
C ASN A 173 9.39 44.61 53.34
N GLU A 174 9.13 44.14 52.12
CA GLU A 174 7.80 43.68 51.65
C GLU A 174 8.02 42.47 50.72
N ILE A 175 7.09 41.49 50.72
CA ILE A 175 7.15 40.34 49.81
C ILE A 175 6.34 40.68 48.54
N GLY A 176 6.96 40.53 47.37
CA GLY A 176 6.36 40.86 46.07
C GLY A 176 5.90 39.64 45.29
N SER A 177 6.62 38.52 45.36
CA SER A 177 6.38 37.35 44.51
C SER A 177 6.75 36.02 45.17
N VAL A 178 6.13 34.93 44.71
CA VAL A 178 6.47 33.53 45.04
C VAL A 178 6.42 32.66 43.79
N MET A 179 7.41 31.80 43.62
CA MET A 179 7.47 30.79 42.55
C MET A 179 7.92 29.44 43.14
N VAL A 180 7.43 28.34 42.57
CA VAL A 180 7.94 26.99 42.87
C VAL A 180 8.43 26.35 41.58
N LEU A 181 9.61 25.74 41.63
CA LEU A 181 10.22 25.00 40.52
C LEU A 181 9.83 23.50 40.56
N ASP A 182 9.99 22.81 39.43
CA ASP A 182 9.75 21.37 39.26
C ASP A 182 10.56 20.49 40.23
N ASP A 183 11.68 21.02 40.76
CA ASP A 183 12.55 20.36 41.72
C ASP A 183 12.24 20.71 43.20
N GLY A 184 11.08 21.32 43.45
CA GLY A 184 10.57 21.70 44.76
C GLY A 184 11.28 22.91 45.41
N THR A 185 11.97 23.73 44.61
CA THR A 185 12.58 24.98 45.09
C THR A 185 11.54 26.09 45.17
N ILE A 186 11.34 26.67 46.35
CA ILE A 186 10.47 27.82 46.56
C ILE A 186 11.31 29.10 46.55
N ILE A 187 11.08 29.94 45.54
CA ILE A 187 11.71 31.25 45.39
C ILE A 187 10.72 32.30 45.90
N THR A 188 11.16 33.25 46.73
CA THR A 188 10.38 34.45 47.06
C THR A 188 11.15 35.72 46.76
N GLY A 189 10.51 36.64 46.03
CA GLY A 189 11.02 37.98 45.73
C GLY A 189 10.40 39.03 46.64
N GLY A 190 11.13 40.11 46.91
CA GLY A 190 10.66 41.21 47.74
C GLY A 190 11.48 42.48 47.56
N ASP A 191 11.15 43.52 48.33
CA ASP A 191 11.74 44.86 48.31
C ASP A 191 13.16 44.93 48.92
N ASP A 192 13.83 43.78 49.08
CA ASP A 192 15.11 43.61 49.78
C ASP A 192 16.05 42.61 49.12
N GLU A 193 15.72 41.32 49.15
CA GLU A 193 16.55 40.19 48.73
C GLU A 193 15.68 39.11 48.06
N ILE A 194 16.24 38.31 47.16
CA ILE A 194 15.54 37.14 46.60
C ILE A 194 16.00 35.90 47.37
N TYR A 195 15.05 35.18 47.97
CA TYR A 195 15.32 34.01 48.81
C TYR A 195 14.98 32.70 48.10
N PHE A 196 15.96 31.80 48.05
CA PHE A 196 15.81 30.45 47.53
C PHE A 196 15.68 29.48 48.68
N HIS A 197 14.60 28.70 48.69
CA HIS A 197 14.32 27.71 49.72
C HIS A 197 14.16 26.32 49.12
N LYS A 198 14.57 25.30 49.86
CA LYS A 198 14.17 23.91 49.62
C LYS A 198 13.59 23.32 50.89
N ILE A 199 12.86 22.22 50.76
CA ILE A 199 12.37 21.45 51.89
C ILE A 199 13.39 20.36 52.21
N ASP A 200 13.80 20.26 53.48
CA ASP A 200 14.76 19.24 53.91
C ASP A 200 14.11 17.86 54.12
N GLN A 201 14.95 16.84 54.29
CA GLN A 201 14.51 15.47 54.61
C GLN A 201 13.81 15.33 55.98
N GLN A 202 13.60 16.43 56.71
CA GLN A 202 12.82 16.50 57.95
C GLN A 202 11.51 17.27 57.75
N GLY A 203 11.18 17.65 56.50
CA GLY A 203 9.97 18.38 56.12
C GLY A 203 10.01 19.88 56.42
N SER A 204 11.17 20.42 56.81
CA SER A 204 11.35 21.83 57.19
C SER A 204 11.83 22.65 56.00
N VAL A 205 11.30 23.88 55.87
CA VAL A 205 11.78 24.83 54.87
C VAL A 205 13.15 25.37 55.31
N ILE A 206 14.14 25.30 54.43
CA ILE A 206 15.49 25.84 54.64
C ILE A 206 15.85 26.81 53.52
N LEU A 207 16.40 27.97 53.89
CA LEU A 207 17.03 28.90 52.95
C LEU A 207 18.33 28.27 52.42
N THR A 208 18.43 28.03 51.11
CA THR A 208 19.59 27.42 50.44
C THR A 208 20.49 28.42 49.75
N ASP A 209 19.94 29.53 49.24
CA ASP A 209 20.70 30.59 48.57
C ASP A 209 20.01 31.96 48.73
N THR A 210 20.72 33.04 48.43
CA THR A 210 20.20 34.42 48.58
C THR A 210 20.87 35.37 47.59
N ILE A 211 20.08 36.10 46.82
CA ILE A 211 20.57 37.16 45.94
C ILE A 211 20.40 38.50 46.67
N GLU A 212 21.50 39.06 47.17
CA GLU A 212 21.60 40.49 47.51
C GLU A 212 21.61 41.32 46.20
N PRO A 213 20.60 42.16 45.91
CA PRO A 213 20.61 43.03 44.75
C PRO A 213 21.56 44.22 44.92
N GLY A 214 21.92 44.88 43.81
CA GLY A 214 22.83 46.03 43.86
C GLY A 214 22.24 47.27 44.55
N TYR A 215 20.91 47.39 44.55
CA TYR A 215 20.13 48.54 45.02
C TYR A 215 18.75 48.10 45.51
N SER A 216 18.10 48.93 46.33
CA SER A 216 16.74 48.70 46.85
C SER A 216 15.68 48.96 45.79
N GLY A 217 14.86 47.98 45.47
CA GLY A 217 13.72 48.08 44.57
C GLY A 217 12.99 46.74 44.42
N THR A 218 11.80 46.77 43.82
CA THR A 218 10.93 45.62 43.64
C THR A 218 11.52 44.59 42.66
N PHE A 219 11.21 43.31 42.86
CA PHE A 219 11.48 42.21 41.93
C PHE A 219 10.16 41.56 41.49
N ASP A 220 9.43 42.28 40.65
CA ASP A 220 8.05 41.97 40.28
C ASP A 220 7.92 40.81 39.28
N ILE A 221 9.00 40.44 38.58
CA ILE A 221 9.01 39.31 37.64
C ILE A 221 10.14 38.34 38.01
N ILE A 222 9.73 37.11 38.33
CA ILE A 222 10.55 35.90 38.36
C ILE A 222 10.05 34.99 37.23
N MET A 223 10.95 34.47 36.40
CA MET A 223 10.60 33.54 35.33
C MET A 223 11.73 32.56 35.07
N THR A 224 11.40 31.34 34.65
CA THR A 224 12.35 30.40 34.08
C THR A 224 12.17 30.24 32.57
N ASN A 225 13.15 29.64 31.90
CA ASN A 225 12.90 28.95 30.64
C ASN A 225 12.26 27.56 30.89
N GLU A 226 11.86 26.86 29.83
CA GLU A 226 11.11 25.60 29.91
C GLU A 226 11.84 24.48 30.67
N ASP A 227 13.15 24.30 30.46
CA ASP A 227 13.96 23.30 31.18
C ASP A 227 14.37 23.72 32.60
N GLN A 228 13.94 24.91 33.03
CA GLN A 228 14.25 25.56 34.32
C GLN A 228 15.76 25.71 34.63
N SER A 229 16.65 25.56 33.64
CA SER A 229 18.09 25.75 33.80
C SER A 229 18.52 27.22 33.89
N LYS A 230 17.64 28.16 33.55
CA LYS A 230 17.84 29.60 33.72
C LYS A 230 16.70 30.24 34.48
N ILE A 231 17.04 31.24 35.29
CA ILE A 231 16.08 32.10 35.98
C ILE A 231 16.37 33.56 35.63
N PHE A 232 15.33 34.30 35.29
CA PHE A 232 15.36 35.70 34.88
C PHE A 232 14.72 36.58 35.96
N PHE A 233 15.39 37.69 36.29
CA PHE A 233 14.97 38.66 37.31
C PHE A 233 15.08 40.10 36.81
N SER A 234 14.15 40.97 37.24
CA SER A 234 14.05 42.37 36.79
C SER A 234 14.51 43.38 37.87
N GLU A 235 15.60 44.14 37.65
CA GLU A 235 16.19 45.08 38.63
C GLU A 235 15.61 46.53 38.51
N TYR A 236 14.67 46.92 39.37
CA TYR A 236 13.89 48.18 39.35
C TYR A 236 14.70 49.48 39.08
N ASP A 237 15.65 49.87 39.94
CA ASP A 237 16.51 51.07 39.72
C ASP A 237 17.73 50.76 38.81
N GLY A 238 17.87 49.50 38.38
CA GLY A 238 18.90 49.03 37.47
C GLY A 238 18.52 49.10 35.99
N ARG A 239 17.22 48.99 35.67
CA ARG A 239 16.66 48.96 34.31
C ARG A 239 17.21 47.81 33.44
N LYS A 240 17.28 46.62 34.05
CA LYS A 240 17.80 45.40 33.41
C LYS A 240 16.97 44.18 33.76
N ILE A 241 16.98 43.21 32.85
CA ILE A 241 16.79 41.81 33.18
C ILE A 241 18.19 41.19 33.38
N ILE A 242 18.34 40.36 34.41
CA ILE A 242 19.53 39.57 34.73
C ILE A 242 19.16 38.09 34.56
N SER A 243 20.03 37.30 33.93
CA SER A 243 19.89 35.84 33.90
C SER A 243 20.88 35.16 34.85
N TYR A 244 20.40 34.12 35.51
CA TYR A 244 21.18 33.20 36.33
C TYR A 244 21.05 31.80 35.74
N GLU A 245 22.15 31.09 35.55
CA GLU A 245 22.11 29.62 35.44
C GLU A 245 21.72 29.06 36.81
N TYR A 246 20.74 28.16 36.84
CA TYR A 246 20.30 27.41 38.01
C TYR A 246 20.72 25.95 37.89
N ASN A 247 21.25 25.39 38.98
CA ASN A 247 21.64 23.99 39.06
C ASN A 247 21.12 23.35 40.35
N SER A 248 20.00 22.63 40.22
CA SER A 248 19.35 21.85 41.28
C SER A 248 20.27 20.88 42.01
N ASN A 249 21.29 20.35 41.32
CA ASN A 249 22.25 19.37 41.84
C ASN A 249 23.46 20.01 42.53
N ALA A 250 23.62 21.34 42.47
CA ALA A 250 24.72 22.03 43.14
C ALA A 250 24.49 22.18 44.65
N LEU A 251 25.58 22.41 45.39
CA LEU A 251 25.53 22.62 46.83
C LEU A 251 24.82 23.95 47.18
N PRO A 252 24.09 24.05 48.31
CA PRO A 252 23.54 25.32 48.79
C PRO A 252 24.61 26.43 48.87
N GLY A 253 24.28 27.64 48.39
CA GLY A 253 25.23 28.73 48.19
C GLY A 253 26.11 28.60 46.93
N GLN A 254 25.79 27.66 46.04
CA GLN A 254 26.41 27.44 44.73
C GLN A 254 25.39 27.05 43.66
N GLN A 255 24.09 27.24 43.91
CA GLN A 255 23.01 26.81 43.01
C GLN A 255 22.76 27.79 41.86
N LEU A 256 23.33 28.99 41.95
CA LEU A 256 23.09 30.10 41.04
C LEU A 256 24.41 30.69 40.52
N ALA A 257 24.49 30.94 39.22
CA ALA A 257 25.60 31.66 38.60
C ALA A 257 25.07 32.77 37.67
N VAL A 258 25.48 34.02 37.89
CA VAL A 258 25.14 35.14 36.98
C VAL A 258 25.77 34.86 35.61
N THR A 259 24.95 34.72 34.58
CA THR A 259 25.39 34.38 33.22
C THR A 259 25.46 35.60 32.31
N SER A 260 24.39 36.40 32.22
CA SER A 260 24.37 37.63 31.45
C SER A 260 23.38 38.66 32.02
N VAL A 261 23.49 39.89 31.52
CA VAL A 261 22.76 41.07 32.00
C VAL A 261 22.44 41.95 30.81
N THR A 262 21.16 42.31 30.64
CA THR A 262 20.75 43.20 29.54
C THR A 262 21.49 44.53 29.58
N GLY A 263 21.83 45.09 28.42
CA GLY A 263 22.38 46.45 28.33
C GLY A 263 23.87 46.60 28.68
N LEU A 264 24.65 45.51 28.80
CA LEU A 264 26.12 45.58 28.88
C LEU A 264 26.83 45.72 27.50
N GLY A 265 26.06 45.72 26.41
CA GLY A 265 26.58 45.82 25.04
C GLY A 265 26.89 47.25 24.55
N SER A 266 27.29 47.35 23.28
CA SER A 266 27.72 48.60 22.62
C SER A 266 26.66 49.71 22.53
N ASN A 267 25.37 49.34 22.64
CA ASN A 267 24.23 50.24 22.51
C ASN A 267 23.24 50.01 23.67
N PRO A 268 23.52 50.54 24.88
CA PRO A 268 22.71 50.30 26.06
C PRO A 268 21.39 51.09 26.00
N ILE A 269 20.39 50.51 25.32
CA ILE A 269 19.02 51.03 25.35
C ILE A 269 18.45 50.82 26.75
N ASN A 270 18.12 51.94 27.40
CA ASN A 270 17.71 51.99 28.80
C ASN A 270 16.20 51.68 28.91
N ILE A 271 15.83 50.38 28.93
CA ILE A 271 14.43 49.93 29.07
C ILE A 271 13.90 50.40 30.43
N GLY A 272 13.07 51.43 30.43
CA GLY A 272 12.63 52.07 31.67
C GLY A 272 11.57 51.26 32.39
N PHE A 273 11.74 51.05 33.71
CA PHE A 273 10.72 50.40 34.55
C PHE A 273 9.36 51.11 34.56
N GLU A 274 9.32 52.41 34.29
CA GLU A 274 8.08 53.15 33.99
C GLU A 274 7.30 52.61 32.76
N GLN A 275 7.84 51.63 32.02
CA GLN A 275 7.13 50.87 30.99
C GLN A 275 7.04 49.37 31.34
N ILE A 276 7.92 48.82 32.19
CA ILE A 276 7.93 47.38 32.51
C ILE A 276 6.79 47.07 33.48
N SER A 277 5.64 46.69 32.93
CA SER A 277 4.58 46.02 33.66
C SER A 277 4.01 44.87 32.82
N SER A 278 3.47 43.88 33.53
CA SER A 278 2.67 42.72 33.10
C SER A 278 3.37 41.37 32.90
N THR A 279 4.15 41.17 31.84
CA THR A 279 4.43 39.80 31.37
C THR A 279 5.81 39.66 30.72
N LEU A 280 6.37 38.47 30.89
CA LEU A 280 7.59 37.97 30.29
C LEU A 280 7.23 36.59 29.71
N PHE A 281 7.83 36.19 28.60
CA PHE A 281 7.64 34.85 28.03
C PHE A 281 8.95 34.35 27.44
N SER A 282 9.30 33.08 27.67
CA SER A 282 10.59 32.52 27.30
C SER A 282 10.44 31.43 26.25
N MET A 283 10.67 31.78 24.98
CA MET A 283 10.90 30.80 23.92
C MET A 283 12.39 30.47 23.88
N ASP A 284 12.73 29.21 23.64
CA ASP A 284 14.05 28.62 23.34
C ASP A 284 15.26 29.61 23.26
N LYS A 285 15.27 30.46 22.23
CA LYS A 285 16.35 31.45 21.92
C LYS A 285 15.94 32.91 22.17
N SER A 286 14.67 33.17 22.48
CA SER A 286 14.05 34.50 22.52
C SER A 286 13.20 34.70 23.77
N LEU A 287 13.59 35.67 24.59
CA LEU A 287 12.83 36.18 25.72
C LEU A 287 11.99 37.39 25.27
N LEU A 288 10.67 37.29 25.40
CA LEU A 288 9.71 38.33 25.02
C LEU A 288 9.29 39.11 26.25
N LEU A 289 9.49 40.42 26.24
CA LEU A 289 9.13 41.33 27.32
C LEU A 289 7.95 42.21 26.92
N GLY A 290 6.82 42.04 27.62
CA GLY A 290 5.69 42.96 27.55
C GLY A 290 5.93 44.22 28.37
N THR A 291 5.42 45.36 27.89
CA THR A 291 5.49 46.67 28.56
C THR A 291 4.24 47.50 28.24
N GLU A 292 3.91 48.51 29.06
CA GLU A 292 2.69 49.33 28.92
C GLU A 292 2.52 50.05 27.58
N ASP A 293 3.60 50.23 26.81
CA ASP A 293 3.59 50.82 25.47
C ASP A 293 4.02 49.85 24.35
N LYS A 294 4.67 48.71 24.66
CA LYS A 294 5.41 47.90 23.65
C LYS A 294 5.56 46.41 23.96
N LEU A 295 5.85 45.64 22.91
CA LEU A 295 6.54 44.36 22.96
C LEU A 295 8.05 44.54 22.64
N PHE A 296 8.91 43.74 23.28
CA PHE A 296 10.33 43.64 22.96
C PHE A 296 10.79 42.18 22.84
N PHE A 297 11.61 41.88 21.84
CA PHE A 297 12.33 40.60 21.70
C PHE A 297 13.79 40.76 22.16
N ILE A 298 14.26 39.85 23.01
CA ILE A 298 15.59 39.84 23.63
C ILE A 298 16.18 38.43 23.45
N ASP A 299 17.39 38.30 22.94
CA ASP A 299 18.06 37.01 22.79
C ASP A 299 18.36 36.38 24.18
N SER A 300 17.91 35.13 24.41
CA SER A 300 17.87 34.46 25.72
C SER A 300 19.25 34.02 26.25
N GLN A 301 20.33 34.22 25.48
CA GLN A 301 21.69 33.83 25.84
C GLN A 301 22.57 35.06 26.11
N THR A 302 22.53 36.03 25.19
CA THR A 302 23.30 37.27 25.22
C THR A 302 22.61 38.39 25.99
N MET A 303 21.29 38.29 26.19
CA MET A 303 20.44 39.34 26.77
C MET A 303 20.55 40.68 26.01
N VAL A 304 20.77 40.61 24.70
CA VAL A 304 20.77 41.74 23.77
C VAL A 304 19.38 41.84 23.13
N LYS A 305 18.77 43.04 23.13
CA LYS A 305 17.61 43.29 22.27
C LYS A 305 18.03 43.15 20.81
N ASP A 306 17.28 42.38 20.02
CA ASP A 306 17.40 42.43 18.57
C ASP A 306 16.96 43.81 18.05
N GLU A 307 17.86 44.52 17.37
CA GLU A 307 17.59 45.85 16.80
C GLU A 307 16.70 45.79 15.54
N ASN A 308 16.54 44.62 14.92
CA ASN A 308 15.65 44.39 13.77
C ASN A 308 14.20 44.19 14.23
N GLN A 309 13.99 43.45 15.32
CA GLN A 309 12.67 43.12 15.86
C GLN A 309 11.92 44.37 16.37
N LEU A 310 10.68 44.52 15.92
CA LEU A 310 9.92 45.77 16.05
C LEU A 310 9.81 46.27 17.50
N ASN A 311 9.73 47.59 17.64
CA ASN A 311 8.99 48.17 18.76
C ASN A 311 7.53 48.22 18.34
N TYR A 312 6.79 47.11 18.46
CA TYR A 312 5.34 47.15 18.31
C TYR A 312 4.80 48.16 19.34
N PRO A 313 4.03 49.19 18.95
CA PRO A 313 3.51 50.21 19.88
C PRO A 313 2.22 49.74 20.56
N LEU A 314 2.19 48.45 20.93
CA LEU A 314 1.09 47.80 21.63
C LEU A 314 1.52 47.62 23.09
N GLY A 315 0.79 48.23 24.01
CA GLY A 315 0.96 47.97 25.43
C GLY A 315 0.54 46.54 25.73
N VAL A 316 1.49 45.65 26.02
CA VAL A 316 1.22 44.22 26.22
C VAL A 316 0.82 43.97 27.67
N ASN A 317 -0.12 43.05 27.90
CA ASN A 317 -0.58 42.66 29.23
C ASN A 317 -0.56 41.16 29.54
N ALA A 318 -0.56 40.29 28.52
CA ALA A 318 -0.33 38.85 28.64
C ALA A 318 0.17 38.34 27.29
N ILE A 319 1.02 37.31 27.31
CA ILE A 319 1.58 36.62 26.13
C ILE A 319 1.27 35.13 26.28
N VAL A 320 0.76 34.50 25.22
CA VAL A 320 0.48 33.06 25.17
C VAL A 320 0.89 32.50 23.80
N ASP A 321 1.70 31.44 23.79
CA ASP A 321 2.05 30.68 22.59
C ASP A 321 0.85 29.87 22.03
N THR A 322 0.81 29.69 20.70
CA THR A 322 -0.27 28.95 20.00
C THR A 322 0.23 27.62 19.44
N ILE A 323 -0.25 27.18 18.29
CA ILE A 323 0.26 26.00 17.59
C ILE A 323 0.86 26.51 16.29
N TYR A 324 1.98 25.94 15.84
CA TYR A 324 2.71 26.39 14.65
C TYR A 324 3.17 27.86 14.80
N GLY A 325 4.09 28.10 15.75
CA GLY A 325 4.85 29.35 15.92
C GLY A 325 4.10 30.59 16.43
N GLY A 326 2.84 30.78 16.05
CA GLY A 326 2.09 32.02 16.28
C GLY A 326 1.95 32.39 17.77
N LEU A 327 1.89 33.70 18.05
CA LEU A 327 1.89 34.23 19.41
C LEU A 327 0.67 35.13 19.69
N LEU A 328 -0.13 34.80 20.70
CA LEU A 328 -1.19 35.70 21.19
C LEU A 328 -0.62 36.74 22.14
N VAL A 329 -1.00 37.98 21.91
CA VAL A 329 -0.53 39.15 22.66
C VAL A 329 -1.73 40.01 23.02
N THR A 330 -2.03 40.13 24.31
CA THR A 330 -3.15 40.96 24.77
C THR A 330 -2.71 42.41 24.96
N SER A 331 -3.51 43.36 24.47
CA SER A 331 -3.25 44.80 24.61
C SER A 331 -4.48 45.54 25.09
N GLY A 332 -4.43 46.01 26.34
CA GLY A 332 -5.61 46.51 27.04
C GLY A 332 -6.64 45.39 27.17
N LYS A 333 -7.62 45.35 26.26
CA LYS A 333 -8.64 44.28 26.17
C LYS A 333 -8.68 43.56 24.81
N ASN A 334 -7.82 43.94 23.88
CA ASN A 334 -7.76 43.31 22.55
C ASN A 334 -6.79 42.13 22.62
N VAL A 335 -7.11 41.01 21.97
CA VAL A 335 -6.17 39.92 21.71
C VAL A 335 -5.69 40.06 20.27
N HIS A 336 -4.38 40.20 20.10
CA HIS A 336 -3.72 40.21 18.81
C HIS A 336 -3.05 38.86 18.55
N LEU A 337 -3.01 38.41 17.30
CA LEU A 337 -2.08 37.37 16.86
C LEU A 337 -0.86 38.04 16.21
N LEU A 338 0.33 37.60 16.61
CA LEU A 338 1.57 37.80 15.88
C LEU A 338 1.92 36.47 15.23
N ASP A 339 1.63 36.39 13.93
CA ASP A 339 1.95 35.24 13.08
C ASP A 339 3.41 35.35 12.62
N PHE A 340 4.10 34.22 12.49
CA PHE A 340 5.47 34.14 11.97
C PHE A 340 5.49 33.48 10.58
N ASP A 341 6.67 33.40 9.99
CA ASP A 341 6.95 32.98 8.61
C ASP A 341 8.35 32.32 8.66
N SER A 342 8.39 31.14 9.30
CA SER A 342 9.57 30.58 9.96
C SER A 342 10.73 30.21 9.04
N ASP A 343 10.44 29.91 7.76
CA ASP A 343 11.44 29.66 6.71
C ASP A 343 11.55 30.80 5.67
N SER A 344 10.60 31.75 5.68
CA SER A 344 10.55 32.95 4.83
C SER A 344 10.15 32.72 3.36
N ASP A 345 9.25 31.76 3.09
CA ASP A 345 8.55 31.62 1.80
C ASP A 345 7.57 32.81 1.54
N GLY A 346 6.87 33.29 2.58
CA GLY A 346 5.90 34.40 2.53
C GLY A 346 4.43 34.06 2.83
N VAL A 347 4.11 32.80 3.10
CA VAL A 347 2.93 32.33 3.83
C VAL A 347 3.16 32.65 5.34
N THR A 348 2.40 32.05 6.26
CA THR A 348 2.62 32.18 7.70
C THR A 348 2.34 30.88 8.41
N ASP A 349 3.12 30.56 9.44
CA ASP A 349 3.16 29.26 10.13
C ASP A 349 1.76 28.71 10.51
N THR A 350 0.79 29.56 10.88
CA THR A 350 -0.58 29.14 11.23
C THR A 350 -1.52 28.86 10.03
N LYS A 351 -1.03 28.99 8.80
CA LYS A 351 -1.75 28.75 7.52
C LYS A 351 -0.93 27.93 6.53
N ASP A 352 0.25 27.47 6.97
CA ASP A 352 1.23 26.77 6.19
C ASP A 352 1.20 25.30 6.62
N ALA A 353 1.09 24.38 5.64
CA ALA A 353 1.16 22.95 5.92
C ALA A 353 2.59 22.51 6.29
N PHE A 354 3.61 23.24 5.83
CA PHE A 354 5.03 22.93 5.98
C PHE A 354 5.86 24.11 6.54
N PRO A 355 5.63 24.61 7.79
CA PRO A 355 6.28 25.81 8.37
C PRO A 355 7.80 25.77 8.59
N GLY A 356 8.53 24.89 7.90
CA GLY A 356 9.98 24.79 7.89
C GLY A 356 10.57 24.30 6.55
N ASP A 357 9.76 24.20 5.49
CA ASP A 357 10.23 23.93 4.13
C ASP A 357 9.74 25.04 3.17
N PRO A 358 10.60 26.04 2.83
CA PRO A 358 10.23 27.20 2.01
C PRO A 358 10.10 26.86 0.51
N SER A 359 9.77 25.61 0.19
CA SER A 359 9.42 25.12 -1.14
C SER A 359 8.03 24.47 -1.19
N GLN A 360 7.39 24.26 -0.04
CA GLN A 360 6.01 23.77 0.11
C GLN A 360 5.21 24.72 1.00
N ALA A 361 3.88 24.72 0.87
CA ALA A 361 3.01 25.55 1.70
C ALA A 361 1.54 25.08 1.78
N TYR A 362 1.16 24.15 0.90
CA TYR A 362 -0.20 23.61 0.76
C TYR A 362 -0.11 22.09 0.69
N ASP A 363 -1.12 21.47 1.30
CA ASP A 363 -1.36 20.04 1.48
C ASP A 363 -2.89 19.93 1.33
N SER A 364 -3.35 19.28 0.26
CA SER A 364 -4.75 19.42 -0.21
C SER A 364 -5.71 18.40 0.39
N ASP A 365 -5.24 17.21 0.75
CA ASP A 365 -6.03 16.13 1.36
C ASP A 365 -5.60 15.80 2.81
N GLY A 366 -4.33 16.02 3.18
CA GLY A 366 -3.81 15.89 4.55
C GLY A 366 -2.78 14.78 4.76
N ASP A 367 -2.17 14.23 3.70
CA ASP A 367 -1.23 13.10 3.79
C ASP A 367 0.16 13.48 4.35
N GLY A 368 0.56 14.75 4.24
CA GLY A 368 1.86 15.28 4.65
C GLY A 368 2.90 15.39 3.53
N CYS A 369 2.49 15.28 2.27
CA CYS A 369 3.20 15.64 1.05
C CYS A 369 2.61 16.95 0.46
N GLY A 370 3.36 17.62 -0.43
CA GLY A 370 3.06 19.02 -0.75
C GLY A 370 2.72 19.32 -2.21
N ASP A 371 1.62 20.05 -2.41
CA ASP A 371 1.03 20.47 -3.70
C ASP A 371 2.03 20.99 -4.76
N ASN A 372 3.19 21.54 -4.34
CA ASN A 372 4.15 22.14 -5.26
C ASN A 372 5.13 21.10 -5.84
N LEU A 373 4.84 20.66 -7.07
CA LEU A 373 5.69 19.77 -7.88
C LEU A 373 7.16 20.24 -8.10
N ASP A 374 7.49 21.53 -7.85
CA ASP A 374 8.88 22.05 -7.88
C ASP A 374 9.57 22.02 -6.48
N GLY A 375 8.92 21.49 -5.43
CA GLY A 375 9.36 21.50 -4.03
C GLY A 375 10.04 20.23 -3.51
N SER A 376 10.29 20.17 -2.20
CA SER A 376 10.62 18.93 -1.46
C SER A 376 9.38 18.06 -1.31
N PHE A 377 9.53 16.73 -1.36
CA PHE A 377 8.42 15.77 -1.21
C PHE A 377 7.14 16.22 -1.96
N PRO A 378 7.26 16.47 -3.28
CA PRO A 378 6.14 16.88 -4.10
C PRO A 378 5.11 15.76 -4.12
N ASP A 379 3.87 16.15 -3.90
CA ASP A 379 2.69 15.31 -4.06
C ASP A 379 2.28 15.24 -5.54
N TYR A 380 2.13 14.01 -6.05
CA TYR A 380 1.71 13.72 -7.43
C TYR A 380 0.20 13.45 -7.57
N PHE A 381 -0.53 13.23 -6.46
CA PHE A 381 -1.95 12.87 -6.43
C PHE A 381 -2.79 13.73 -5.44
N PRO A 382 -2.90 15.08 -5.58
CA PRO A 382 -3.44 16.00 -4.55
C PRO A 382 -4.98 15.99 -4.32
N ASP A 383 -5.61 14.83 -4.49
CA ASP A 383 -7.01 14.53 -4.21
C ASP A 383 -7.15 13.14 -3.47
N ASP A 384 -6.06 12.49 -3.04
CA ASP A 384 -6.05 11.11 -2.47
C ASP A 384 -5.10 10.95 -1.25
N GLU A 385 -5.69 10.87 -0.04
CA GLU A 385 -5.01 10.85 1.29
C GLU A 385 -4.07 9.65 1.56
N PHE A 386 -3.74 8.86 0.54
CA PHE A 386 -2.93 7.64 0.62
C PHE A 386 -1.74 7.60 -0.36
N GLU A 387 -1.61 8.51 -1.34
CA GLU A 387 -0.58 8.42 -2.39
C GLU A 387 0.21 9.71 -2.61
N CYS A 388 1.46 9.77 -2.13
CA CYS A 388 2.36 10.91 -2.37
C CYS A 388 3.17 10.83 -3.69
N ILE A 389 3.69 9.64 -4.01
CA ILE A 389 4.88 9.46 -4.87
C ILE A 389 4.52 8.59 -6.08
N ASP A 390 5.01 9.01 -7.24
CA ASP A 390 5.07 8.24 -8.49
C ASP A 390 6.58 8.13 -8.84
N THR A 391 7.20 6.98 -8.55
CA THR A 391 8.67 6.83 -8.60
C THR A 391 9.24 6.77 -10.02
N ASP A 392 8.47 6.34 -11.03
CA ASP A 392 8.97 6.21 -12.42
C ASP A 392 8.20 6.98 -13.51
N GLY A 393 6.96 7.42 -13.25
CA GLY A 393 6.19 8.35 -14.07
C GLY A 393 5.06 7.74 -14.89
N ASP A 394 4.47 6.61 -14.46
CA ASP A 394 3.40 5.91 -15.19
C ASP A 394 2.00 6.53 -14.92
N GLY A 395 1.72 6.90 -13.66
CA GLY A 395 0.47 7.49 -13.20
C GLY A 395 -0.29 6.70 -12.12
N VAL A 396 0.29 5.64 -11.55
CA VAL A 396 -0.11 4.94 -10.31
C VAL A 396 0.82 5.39 -9.16
N GLY A 397 0.35 5.28 -7.92
CA GLY A 397 1.12 5.71 -6.73
C GLY A 397 1.89 4.57 -6.06
N ASP A 398 3.07 4.87 -5.52
CA ASP A 398 4.02 3.94 -4.89
C ASP A 398 3.43 3.00 -3.79
N ASN A 399 2.24 3.25 -3.23
CA ASN A 399 1.58 2.34 -2.26
C ASN A 399 0.48 1.45 -2.87
N GLY A 400 0.03 1.74 -4.10
CA GLY A 400 -1.00 1.01 -4.85
C GLY A 400 -0.49 0.40 -6.16
N ASP A 401 0.81 0.54 -6.41
CA ASP A 401 1.58 -0.05 -7.52
C ASP A 401 2.41 -1.23 -7.00
N ASP A 402 2.24 -2.41 -7.60
CA ASP A 402 2.99 -3.63 -7.24
C ASP A 402 4.44 -3.63 -7.77
N PHE A 403 4.74 -2.81 -8.79
CA PHE A 403 6.05 -2.65 -9.42
C PHE A 403 6.57 -1.18 -9.53
N PRO A 404 6.76 -0.41 -8.43
CA PRO A 404 7.07 1.05 -8.45
C PRO A 404 8.41 1.53 -9.04
N ASN A 405 9.00 0.77 -9.98
CA ASN A 405 10.27 1.03 -10.65
C ASN A 405 10.28 0.56 -12.13
N ASP A 406 9.18 0.01 -12.68
CA ASP A 406 9.05 -0.26 -14.13
C ASP A 406 7.70 0.17 -14.71
N ILE A 407 7.66 1.42 -15.21
CA ILE A 407 6.68 2.21 -16.03
C ILE A 407 5.87 1.48 -17.15
N ASN A 408 5.81 0.16 -17.15
CA ASN A 408 5.05 -0.70 -18.03
C ASN A 408 4.17 -1.70 -17.25
N GLU A 409 4.42 -1.92 -15.96
CA GLU A 409 3.71 -2.84 -15.06
C GLU A 409 3.29 -2.08 -13.78
N TRP A 410 2.09 -2.36 -13.25
CA TRP A 410 1.57 -1.67 -12.05
C TRP A 410 0.59 -2.51 -11.19
N GLU A 411 0.23 -3.72 -11.64
CA GLU A 411 -0.79 -4.60 -11.06
C GLU A 411 -0.25 -6.04 -11.18
N ASP A 412 -0.27 -6.81 -10.09
CA ASP A 412 0.11 -8.23 -9.98
C ASP A 412 -1.13 -9.02 -9.52
N SER A 413 -1.99 -9.42 -10.46
CA SER A 413 -3.34 -9.93 -10.16
C SER A 413 -3.38 -11.27 -9.42
N ASP A 414 -2.30 -12.07 -9.42
CA ASP A 414 -2.22 -13.38 -8.76
C ASP A 414 -1.04 -13.59 -7.78
N GLU A 415 -0.23 -12.55 -7.52
CA GLU A 415 0.91 -12.50 -6.58
C GLU A 415 2.15 -13.36 -6.97
N ASP A 416 2.36 -13.68 -8.26
CA ASP A 416 3.52 -14.47 -8.73
C ASP A 416 4.83 -13.65 -8.91
N GLY A 417 4.73 -12.35 -9.19
CA GLY A 417 5.86 -11.44 -9.41
C GLY A 417 6.18 -11.08 -10.87
N TYR A 418 5.31 -11.42 -11.83
CA TYR A 418 5.26 -10.88 -13.19
C TYR A 418 4.01 -9.99 -13.35
N GLY A 419 4.16 -8.81 -13.95
CA GLY A 419 3.06 -7.83 -14.03
C GLY A 419 2.08 -8.09 -15.17
N ASP A 420 0.80 -7.74 -14.94
CA ASP A 420 -0.36 -8.00 -15.80
C ASP A 420 -0.23 -7.55 -17.28
N ASN A 421 0.68 -6.63 -17.64
CA ASN A 421 0.90 -6.22 -19.03
C ASN A 421 2.00 -7.04 -19.74
N SER A 422 2.89 -7.66 -18.96
CA SER A 422 3.93 -8.57 -19.44
C SER A 422 3.50 -10.04 -19.42
N ASP A 423 2.57 -10.39 -18.54
CA ASP A 423 2.15 -11.75 -18.27
C ASP A 423 1.19 -12.32 -19.35
N ALA A 424 1.25 -13.64 -19.53
CA ALA A 424 0.38 -14.38 -20.46
C ALA A 424 -0.91 -14.93 -19.81
N PHE A 425 -0.91 -15.14 -18.49
CA PHE A 425 -2.03 -15.67 -17.70
C PHE A 425 -2.20 -14.96 -16.34
N PRO A 426 -2.55 -13.65 -16.27
CA PRO A 426 -2.68 -12.86 -15.02
C PRO A 426 -3.79 -13.27 -14.02
N ASP A 427 -4.23 -14.54 -14.02
CA ASP A 427 -5.27 -15.12 -13.16
C ASP A 427 -4.78 -16.47 -12.55
N GLU A 428 -3.49 -16.84 -12.69
CA GLU A 428 -2.92 -18.16 -12.37
C GLU A 428 -1.43 -18.11 -11.95
N GLU A 429 -1.19 -18.08 -10.62
CA GLU A 429 0.09 -18.01 -9.84
C GLU A 429 1.25 -18.96 -10.23
N SER A 430 1.12 -19.70 -11.33
CA SER A 430 2.02 -20.76 -11.75
C SER A 430 2.41 -20.70 -13.23
N GLN A 431 1.90 -19.74 -14.02
CA GLN A 431 2.15 -19.61 -15.46
C GLN A 431 2.26 -18.15 -15.91
N TRP A 432 3.47 -17.68 -16.24
CA TRP A 432 3.71 -16.29 -16.65
C TRP A 432 4.11 -16.09 -18.12
N ALA A 433 4.16 -17.16 -18.92
CA ALA A 433 4.70 -17.13 -20.27
C ALA A 433 4.04 -18.15 -21.20
N ASP A 434 3.78 -17.71 -22.44
CA ASP A 434 3.34 -18.50 -23.59
C ASP A 434 4.21 -18.03 -24.77
N PHE A 435 5.15 -18.86 -25.23
CA PHE A 435 6.12 -18.44 -26.24
C PHE A 435 5.58 -18.40 -27.69
N ASP A 436 4.47 -19.09 -27.99
CA ASP A 436 3.97 -19.22 -29.36
C ASP A 436 2.48 -18.89 -29.59
N GLU A 437 1.83 -18.34 -28.55
CA GLU A 437 0.51 -17.71 -28.52
C GLU A 437 -0.67 -18.71 -28.61
N ASP A 438 -0.55 -19.89 -27.99
CA ASP A 438 -1.52 -21.00 -28.04
C ASP A 438 -2.50 -21.10 -26.85
N GLY A 439 -2.15 -20.54 -25.68
CA GLY A 439 -2.96 -20.56 -24.47
C GLY A 439 -2.64 -21.67 -23.46
N TYR A 440 -1.50 -22.34 -23.59
CA TYR A 440 -0.87 -23.15 -22.54
C TYR A 440 0.49 -22.56 -22.12
N GLY A 441 0.83 -22.70 -20.84
CA GLY A 441 1.97 -21.97 -20.26
C GLY A 441 3.29 -22.74 -20.24
N ASP A 442 4.38 -22.05 -20.59
CA ASP A 442 5.76 -22.53 -20.70
C ASP A 442 6.33 -23.17 -19.41
N ASN A 443 5.80 -22.86 -18.22
CA ASN A 443 6.41 -23.26 -16.96
C ASN A 443 6.12 -24.74 -16.63
N PRO A 444 7.10 -25.66 -16.68
CA PRO A 444 6.84 -27.10 -16.57
C PRO A 444 6.45 -27.59 -15.17
N ASP A 445 6.56 -26.75 -14.13
CA ASP A 445 6.06 -27.02 -12.78
C ASP A 445 4.66 -26.38 -12.52
N GLY A 446 4.08 -25.66 -13.50
CA GLY A 446 2.83 -24.92 -13.40
C GLY A 446 1.55 -25.71 -13.69
N GLN A 447 0.41 -25.02 -13.75
CA GLN A 447 -0.89 -25.60 -14.11
C GLN A 447 -1.02 -25.78 -15.63
N GLN A 448 -1.50 -26.95 -16.06
CA GLN A 448 -1.65 -27.34 -17.47
C GLN A 448 -0.48 -26.88 -18.37
N PRO A 449 0.77 -27.23 -18.03
CA PRO A 449 1.93 -26.73 -18.72
C PRO A 449 1.99 -27.26 -20.14
N ASP A 450 2.49 -26.45 -21.05
CA ASP A 450 2.69 -26.87 -22.44
C ASP A 450 3.79 -27.95 -22.52
N ASP A 451 3.46 -29.05 -23.20
CA ASP A 451 4.39 -30.14 -23.52
C ASP A 451 5.20 -29.85 -24.81
N CYS A 452 4.84 -28.78 -25.56
CA CYS A 452 5.37 -28.36 -26.85
C CYS A 452 5.89 -26.88 -27.02
N PRO A 453 6.58 -26.18 -26.05
CA PRO A 453 6.83 -24.69 -26.04
C PRO A 453 7.65 -24.01 -27.15
N ASP A 454 7.74 -24.58 -28.34
CA ASP A 454 8.37 -24.05 -29.56
C ASP A 454 7.41 -24.19 -30.78
N GLN A 455 6.17 -24.68 -30.60
CA GLN A 455 5.27 -25.11 -31.68
C GLN A 455 3.75 -25.23 -31.34
N TYR A 456 3.05 -24.09 -31.24
CA TYR A 456 1.59 -23.87 -31.26
C TYR A 456 0.70 -25.09 -31.51
N GLY A 457 -0.17 -25.38 -30.55
CA GLY A 457 -1.10 -26.48 -30.59
C GLY A 457 -2.53 -26.14 -30.23
N THR A 458 -3.27 -27.22 -29.96
CA THR A 458 -4.65 -27.19 -29.43
C THR A 458 -5.01 -28.49 -28.68
N SER A 459 -4.09 -29.43 -28.48
CA SER A 459 -4.37 -30.66 -27.73
C SER A 459 -4.58 -30.37 -26.25
N SER A 460 -5.49 -31.12 -25.63
CA SER A 460 -6.06 -30.79 -24.32
C SER A 460 -6.38 -32.01 -23.45
N ILE A 461 -5.93 -33.21 -23.84
CA ILE A 461 -6.28 -34.49 -23.16
C ILE A 461 -5.05 -35.30 -22.72
N ASP A 462 -4.03 -35.45 -23.57
CA ASP A 462 -2.84 -36.29 -23.28
C ASP A 462 -1.55 -35.50 -23.04
N ARG A 463 -1.30 -34.52 -23.91
CA ARG A 463 -0.26 -33.49 -23.83
C ARG A 463 -0.92 -32.14 -24.10
N TYR A 464 -0.60 -31.12 -23.32
CA TYR A 464 -1.15 -29.78 -23.53
C TYR A 464 -0.27 -29.00 -24.52
N GLY A 465 -0.83 -27.99 -25.19
CA GLY A 465 -0.18 -27.10 -26.18
C GLY A 465 0.51 -27.76 -27.39
N CYS A 466 0.41 -29.08 -27.54
CA CYS A 466 0.88 -29.77 -28.72
C CYS A 466 -0.12 -29.69 -29.90
N ALA A 467 0.41 -29.74 -31.12
CA ALA A 467 -0.41 -29.71 -32.33
C ALA A 467 -1.42 -30.88 -32.37
N ASP A 468 -2.69 -30.55 -32.53
CA ASP A 468 -3.80 -31.45 -32.88
C ASP A 468 -4.21 -31.14 -34.34
N ALA A 469 -4.53 -32.16 -35.13
CA ALA A 469 -4.72 -32.05 -36.58
C ALA A 469 -6.19 -32.11 -37.04
N ASP A 470 -7.10 -32.64 -36.23
CA ASP A 470 -8.53 -32.74 -36.54
C ASP A 470 -9.46 -32.24 -35.43
N GLY A 471 -8.96 -32.07 -34.20
CA GLY A 471 -9.62 -31.33 -33.12
C GLY A 471 -10.30 -32.21 -32.06
N ASP A 472 -9.91 -33.48 -31.92
CA ASP A 472 -10.46 -34.39 -30.91
C ASP A 472 -9.89 -34.15 -29.49
N GLY A 473 -8.77 -33.42 -29.39
CA GLY A 473 -8.08 -33.07 -28.14
C GLY A 473 -6.83 -33.90 -27.84
N TYR A 474 -6.50 -34.91 -28.65
CA TYR A 474 -5.24 -35.67 -28.53
C TYR A 474 -4.14 -35.11 -29.44
N SER A 475 -2.89 -35.23 -28.98
CA SER A 475 -1.72 -34.60 -29.62
C SER A 475 -1.10 -35.43 -30.75
N ASN A 476 -0.65 -34.79 -31.83
CA ASN A 476 0.00 -35.46 -32.97
C ASN A 476 1.29 -36.21 -32.58
N PRO A 477 1.65 -37.32 -33.27
CA PRO A 477 2.91 -38.02 -33.04
C PRO A 477 4.14 -37.20 -33.44
N ILE A 478 5.05 -36.98 -32.49
CA ILE A 478 6.27 -36.18 -32.68
C ILE A 478 7.46 -37.07 -33.10
N GLU A 479 8.25 -36.66 -34.09
CA GLU A 479 9.35 -37.49 -34.63
C GLU A 479 10.53 -37.59 -33.63
N GLY A 480 10.56 -38.67 -32.87
CA GLY A 480 11.67 -39.02 -31.97
C GLY A 480 11.27 -39.23 -30.51
N GLU A 481 10.00 -39.01 -30.18
CA GLU A 481 9.47 -39.04 -28.81
C GLU A 481 8.65 -40.31 -28.50
N ASP A 482 8.11 -40.38 -27.28
CA ASP A 482 7.30 -41.49 -26.80
C ASP A 482 5.81 -41.27 -27.10
N ASN A 483 5.43 -41.52 -28.36
CA ASN A 483 4.06 -41.37 -28.87
C ASN A 483 3.11 -42.49 -28.39
N THR A 484 3.20 -42.92 -27.13
CA THR A 484 2.33 -43.97 -26.56
C THR A 484 0.98 -43.46 -26.05
N ASN A 485 0.84 -42.15 -25.83
CA ASN A 485 -0.43 -41.50 -25.50
C ASN A 485 -0.96 -40.59 -26.64
N ALA A 486 -0.10 -40.29 -27.61
CA ALA A 486 -0.38 -39.44 -28.76
C ALA A 486 -1.39 -40.09 -29.73
N ASP A 487 -2.09 -39.24 -30.47
CA ASP A 487 -3.05 -39.63 -31.49
C ASP A 487 -2.40 -40.46 -32.62
N LEU A 488 -2.88 -41.68 -32.84
CA LEU A 488 -2.40 -42.55 -33.91
C LEU A 488 -3.15 -42.40 -35.26
N PHE A 489 -4.22 -41.61 -35.31
CA PHE A 489 -5.02 -41.32 -36.52
C PHE A 489 -5.26 -39.81 -36.82
N PRO A 490 -4.24 -38.93 -36.99
CA PRO A 490 -4.32 -37.45 -37.20
C PRO A 490 -5.18 -36.82 -38.31
N ASN A 491 -6.24 -37.46 -38.77
CA ASN A 491 -7.17 -37.01 -39.80
C ASN A 491 -8.61 -37.56 -39.56
N ASP A 492 -8.93 -38.07 -38.37
CA ASP A 492 -10.19 -38.71 -38.00
C ASP A 492 -10.56 -38.41 -36.54
N GLU A 493 -11.33 -37.33 -36.34
CA GLU A 493 -11.85 -36.75 -35.06
C GLU A 493 -12.60 -37.73 -34.11
N THR A 494 -12.56 -39.02 -34.40
CA THR A 494 -13.26 -40.09 -33.69
C THR A 494 -12.35 -41.25 -33.27
N GLN A 495 -11.06 -41.23 -33.62
CA GLN A 495 -10.07 -42.27 -33.29
C GLN A 495 -8.74 -41.64 -32.90
N TRP A 496 -8.17 -42.06 -31.77
CA TRP A 496 -6.87 -41.54 -31.28
C TRP A 496 -5.89 -42.62 -30.83
N ARG A 497 -6.33 -43.87 -30.65
CA ARG A 497 -5.49 -44.93 -30.06
C ARG A 497 -5.70 -46.25 -30.79
N ASP A 498 -4.61 -47.02 -30.90
CA ASP A 498 -4.53 -48.38 -31.42
C ASP A 498 -3.57 -49.13 -30.47
N ILE A 499 -4.08 -50.09 -29.69
CA ILE A 499 -3.32 -50.76 -28.63
C ILE A 499 -2.39 -51.88 -29.13
N ASP A 500 -2.69 -52.53 -30.26
CA ASP A 500 -1.91 -53.68 -30.74
C ASP A 500 -1.19 -53.47 -32.09
N GLY A 501 -1.50 -52.39 -32.79
CA GLY A 501 -0.75 -51.82 -33.91
C GLY A 501 -1.25 -52.26 -35.29
N ASP A 502 -2.53 -52.61 -35.43
CA ASP A 502 -3.10 -53.15 -36.67
C ASP A 502 -3.64 -52.10 -37.65
N GLY A 503 -3.91 -50.87 -37.17
CA GLY A 503 -4.41 -49.76 -37.96
C GLY A 503 -5.92 -49.55 -37.94
N PHE A 504 -6.66 -50.18 -37.02
CA PHE A 504 -8.00 -49.79 -36.60
C PHE A 504 -7.97 -49.15 -35.21
N GLY A 505 -8.91 -48.24 -34.94
CA GLY A 505 -8.89 -47.43 -33.72
C GLY A 505 -9.72 -48.03 -32.58
N ASP A 506 -9.18 -47.99 -31.36
CA ASP A 506 -9.76 -48.50 -30.11
C ASP A 506 -11.17 -47.97 -29.76
N ASN A 507 -11.64 -46.86 -30.36
CA ASN A 507 -12.91 -46.25 -29.99
C ASN A 507 -14.08 -46.94 -30.74
N PRO A 508 -14.97 -47.70 -30.07
CA PRO A 508 -16.02 -48.47 -30.73
C PRO A 508 -17.19 -47.61 -31.24
N ASP A 509 -17.31 -46.37 -30.79
CA ASP A 509 -18.26 -45.39 -31.33
C ASP A 509 -17.67 -44.57 -32.51
N GLY A 510 -16.37 -44.77 -32.82
CA GLY A 510 -15.64 -44.05 -33.86
C GLY A 510 -15.70 -44.68 -35.25
N ASN A 511 -15.21 -43.95 -36.26
CA ASN A 511 -15.16 -44.39 -37.64
C ASN A 511 -14.20 -45.58 -37.79
N GLY A 512 -14.70 -46.72 -38.29
CA GLY A 512 -13.89 -47.93 -38.46
C GLY A 512 -13.30 -48.48 -37.15
N GLY A 513 -13.93 -48.22 -36.01
CA GLY A 513 -13.43 -48.65 -34.71
C GLY A 513 -13.31 -50.17 -34.57
N ASP A 514 -12.27 -50.61 -33.89
CA ASP A 514 -11.90 -52.02 -33.73
C ASP A 514 -12.87 -52.78 -32.79
N ASP A 515 -13.33 -53.94 -33.26
CA ASP A 515 -14.17 -54.86 -32.50
C ASP A 515 -13.34 -55.83 -31.62
N CYS A 516 -12.01 -55.89 -31.80
CA CYS A 516 -11.05 -56.68 -31.03
C CYS A 516 -9.80 -55.92 -30.50
N PRO A 517 -9.90 -54.81 -29.69
CA PRO A 517 -8.78 -53.89 -29.30
C PRO A 517 -7.59 -54.43 -28.46
N LEU A 518 -7.21 -55.69 -28.62
CA LEU A 518 -6.14 -56.42 -27.92
C LEU A 518 -5.56 -57.60 -28.74
N ASP A 519 -6.08 -57.91 -29.94
CA ASP A 519 -5.92 -59.19 -30.65
C ASP A 519 -5.66 -59.06 -32.19
N PHE A 520 -4.98 -58.00 -32.64
CA PHE A 520 -4.38 -57.70 -33.98
C PHE A 520 -4.95 -58.48 -35.19
N GLY A 521 -5.52 -57.75 -36.15
CA GLY A 521 -6.07 -58.35 -37.37
C GLY A 521 -6.03 -57.45 -38.61
N THR A 522 -6.89 -57.81 -39.56
CA THR A 522 -7.12 -57.06 -40.81
C THR A 522 -8.57 -57.16 -41.30
N SER A 523 -9.46 -57.79 -40.51
CA SER A 523 -10.86 -57.95 -40.91
C SER A 523 -11.56 -56.60 -41.01
N ASN A 524 -12.62 -56.58 -41.81
CA ASN A 524 -13.51 -55.43 -41.96
C ASN A 524 -14.99 -55.85 -41.99
N LYS A 525 -15.26 -57.16 -41.88
CA LYS A 525 -16.59 -57.79 -41.87
C LYS A 525 -16.58 -59.06 -41.02
N THR A 526 -17.77 -59.44 -40.56
CA THR A 526 -18.05 -60.75 -39.95
C THR A 526 -19.25 -61.40 -40.63
N LEU A 527 -19.53 -62.67 -40.32
CA LEU A 527 -20.70 -63.42 -40.80
C LEU A 527 -21.70 -63.62 -39.66
N GLU A 528 -22.79 -62.85 -39.66
CA GLU A 528 -23.89 -63.01 -38.71
C GLU A 528 -25.11 -63.66 -39.39
N PHE A 529 -25.73 -64.64 -38.74
CA PHE A 529 -26.98 -65.24 -39.24
C PHE A 529 -28.21 -64.53 -38.66
N ASN A 530 -28.96 -63.82 -39.51
CA ASN A 530 -30.16 -63.11 -39.08
C ASN A 530 -31.39 -64.05 -39.00
N GLU A 531 -31.78 -64.46 -37.79
CA GLU A 531 -32.91 -65.39 -37.57
C GLU A 531 -34.26 -64.86 -38.10
N GLU A 532 -34.49 -63.54 -38.18
CA GLU A 532 -35.76 -62.97 -38.67
C GLU A 532 -35.84 -62.96 -40.21
N ALA A 533 -34.71 -62.75 -40.89
CA ALA A 533 -34.60 -62.77 -42.35
C ALA A 533 -34.41 -64.21 -42.89
N GLY A 534 -33.80 -65.10 -42.10
CA GLY A 534 -33.39 -66.43 -42.53
C GLY A 534 -32.20 -66.40 -43.51
N LEU A 535 -31.32 -65.41 -43.38
CA LEU A 535 -30.19 -65.13 -44.26
C LEU A 535 -28.95 -64.75 -43.46
N TRP A 536 -27.78 -65.10 -43.99
CA TRP A 536 -26.52 -64.52 -43.56
C TRP A 536 -26.44 -63.04 -43.97
N ILE A 537 -25.88 -62.22 -43.09
CA ILE A 537 -25.57 -60.82 -43.32
C ILE A 537 -24.10 -60.56 -42.99
N THR A 538 -23.52 -59.54 -43.64
CA THR A 538 -22.13 -59.15 -43.48
C THR A 538 -22.06 -57.76 -42.81
N PRO A 539 -22.31 -57.63 -41.50
CA PRO A 539 -22.06 -56.38 -40.80
C PRO A 539 -20.56 -56.06 -40.82
N SER A 540 -20.23 -54.77 -40.65
CA SER A 540 -18.86 -54.36 -40.36
C SER A 540 -18.36 -55.06 -39.09
N TYR A 541 -17.08 -55.41 -39.10
CA TYR A 541 -16.38 -55.97 -37.95
C TYR A 541 -14.89 -55.73 -38.19
N PHE A 542 -14.28 -54.77 -37.49
CA PHE A 542 -12.93 -54.29 -37.78
C PHE A 542 -11.90 -54.83 -36.78
N GLY A 543 -10.61 -54.78 -37.16
CA GLY A 543 -9.41 -55.15 -36.38
C GLY A 543 -9.33 -56.57 -35.80
N CYS A 544 -10.42 -57.32 -35.82
CA CYS A 544 -10.38 -58.73 -35.48
C CYS A 544 -9.52 -59.53 -36.47
N LYS A 545 -8.84 -60.55 -35.93
CA LYS A 545 -7.92 -61.43 -36.64
C LYS A 545 -8.50 -61.99 -37.96
N ASP A 546 -7.72 -61.84 -39.01
CA ASP A 546 -7.93 -62.32 -40.38
C ASP A 546 -6.56 -62.86 -40.86
N ILE A 547 -6.49 -64.14 -41.23
CA ILE A 547 -5.21 -64.84 -41.47
C ILE A 547 -4.81 -64.95 -42.95
N ASP A 548 -5.76 -64.80 -43.88
CA ASP A 548 -5.51 -64.94 -45.31
C ASP A 548 -5.70 -63.65 -46.12
N GLY A 549 -6.39 -62.64 -45.55
CA GLY A 549 -6.48 -61.28 -46.06
C GLY A 549 -7.68 -61.01 -46.99
N ASP A 550 -8.72 -61.84 -46.94
CA ASP A 550 -9.99 -61.62 -47.65
C ASP A 550 -10.83 -60.48 -47.00
N GLY A 551 -10.71 -60.30 -45.68
CA GLY A 551 -11.40 -59.27 -44.89
C GLY A 551 -12.57 -59.75 -44.04
N PHE A 552 -12.86 -61.05 -43.95
CA PHE A 552 -13.69 -61.66 -42.92
C PHE A 552 -12.86 -62.10 -41.71
N ALA A 553 -13.44 -62.04 -40.51
CA ALA A 553 -12.75 -62.45 -39.28
C ALA A 553 -12.76 -63.97 -39.06
N ASP A 554 -11.58 -64.54 -38.72
CA ASP A 554 -11.30 -65.93 -38.30
C ASP A 554 -12.38 -66.54 -37.37
N SER A 555 -12.99 -65.71 -36.51
CA SER A 555 -13.96 -66.12 -35.50
C SER A 555 -15.31 -66.55 -36.09
N THR A 556 -15.58 -66.18 -37.34
CA THR A 556 -16.85 -66.42 -38.05
C THR A 556 -16.69 -66.98 -39.45
N ASP A 557 -15.50 -66.88 -40.03
CA ASP A 557 -15.19 -67.52 -41.30
C ASP A 557 -15.24 -69.06 -41.17
N GLN A 558 -15.64 -69.74 -42.25
CA GLN A 558 -15.69 -71.22 -42.31
C GLN A 558 -14.50 -71.84 -43.05
N PHE A 559 -13.69 -71.01 -43.71
CA PHE A 559 -12.57 -71.35 -44.59
C PHE A 559 -11.35 -70.47 -44.26
N ASP A 560 -10.96 -70.42 -42.97
CA ASP A 560 -9.82 -69.65 -42.42
C ASP A 560 -8.42 -70.03 -42.95
N ASP A 561 -8.30 -70.61 -44.15
CA ASP A 561 -7.06 -70.76 -44.90
C ASP A 561 -7.17 -70.62 -46.45
N ASP A 562 -8.29 -70.13 -47.01
CA ASP A 562 -8.41 -69.79 -48.45
C ASP A 562 -9.07 -68.40 -48.69
N PRO A 563 -8.31 -67.36 -49.10
CA PRO A 563 -8.79 -65.97 -49.28
C PRO A 563 -9.65 -65.79 -50.55
N ASN A 564 -10.38 -66.84 -50.92
CA ASN A 564 -11.32 -66.91 -52.02
C ASN A 564 -12.61 -67.65 -51.62
N GLU A 565 -12.79 -68.09 -50.36
CA GLU A 565 -14.03 -68.72 -49.84
C GLU A 565 -14.21 -68.29 -48.37
N TRP A 566 -15.45 -68.04 -47.89
CA TRP A 566 -15.69 -67.51 -46.52
C TRP A 566 -16.90 -68.15 -45.80
N LEU A 567 -17.88 -68.65 -46.56
CA LEU A 567 -19.15 -69.19 -46.06
C LEU A 567 -19.58 -70.37 -46.93
N ASP A 568 -20.02 -71.47 -46.32
CA ASP A 568 -20.77 -72.55 -46.98
C ASP A 568 -22.15 -72.63 -46.30
N ALA A 569 -23.16 -72.00 -46.91
CA ALA A 569 -24.45 -71.81 -46.24
C ALA A 569 -25.36 -73.06 -46.26
N ASP A 570 -25.08 -74.07 -47.10
CA ASP A 570 -25.88 -75.30 -47.21
C ASP A 570 -25.15 -76.62 -46.86
N ASN A 571 -23.83 -76.54 -46.68
CA ASN A 571 -22.91 -77.60 -46.25
C ASN A 571 -22.60 -78.66 -47.34
N ASP A 572 -22.57 -78.27 -48.62
CA ASP A 572 -22.07 -79.03 -49.77
C ASP A 572 -20.55 -79.28 -49.72
N GLY A 573 -19.79 -78.35 -49.13
CA GLY A 573 -18.32 -78.37 -49.03
C GLY A 573 -17.60 -77.49 -50.04
N VAL A 574 -18.23 -76.41 -50.51
CA VAL A 574 -17.69 -75.39 -51.42
C VAL A 574 -18.21 -74.02 -50.97
N GLY A 575 -17.33 -73.02 -50.86
CA GLY A 575 -17.70 -71.67 -50.43
C GLY A 575 -18.61 -70.92 -51.42
N GLY A 576 -19.51 -70.09 -50.90
CA GLY A 576 -20.65 -69.46 -51.60
C GLY A 576 -20.35 -68.47 -52.74
N ASN A 577 -19.07 -68.26 -53.06
CA ASN A 577 -18.58 -67.46 -54.19
C ASN A 577 -17.90 -68.32 -55.29
N SER A 578 -17.43 -69.52 -54.93
CA SER A 578 -17.13 -70.64 -55.84
C SER A 578 -18.39 -71.40 -56.23
N ASP A 579 -19.35 -71.52 -55.31
CA ASP A 579 -20.65 -72.12 -55.56
C ASP A 579 -21.51 -71.26 -56.51
N TYR A 580 -22.25 -71.96 -57.36
CA TYR A 580 -23.28 -71.43 -58.21
C TYR A 580 -24.58 -71.05 -57.45
N ASN A 581 -24.94 -71.70 -56.35
CA ASN A 581 -26.15 -71.40 -55.56
C ASN A 581 -26.03 -71.83 -54.08
N ASP A 582 -25.44 -70.96 -53.26
CA ASP A 582 -25.12 -71.03 -51.82
C ASP A 582 -26.36 -71.21 -50.89
N ASN A 583 -27.24 -72.17 -51.20
CA ASN A 583 -28.60 -72.35 -50.65
C ASN A 583 -29.28 -73.70 -51.08
N ASP A 584 -28.63 -74.57 -51.87
CA ASP A 584 -29.21 -75.81 -52.43
C ASP A 584 -28.16 -76.95 -52.58
N ASP A 585 -27.93 -77.70 -51.48
CA ASP A 585 -26.98 -78.83 -51.16
C ASP A 585 -26.78 -79.99 -52.18
N LYS A 586 -27.11 -79.76 -53.44
CA LYS A 586 -27.17 -80.74 -54.54
C LYS A 586 -26.19 -80.40 -55.67
N TYR A 587 -25.73 -79.15 -55.79
CA TYR A 587 -24.87 -78.73 -56.90
C TYR A 587 -24.04 -77.47 -56.64
N SER A 588 -22.78 -77.63 -56.23
CA SER A 588 -21.80 -76.53 -56.18
C SER A 588 -21.41 -75.89 -57.55
N THR A 589 -22.03 -76.25 -58.67
CA THR A 589 -21.66 -75.77 -60.02
C THR A 589 -22.84 -75.67 -60.99
N LEU A 590 -22.74 -74.77 -61.97
CA LEU A 590 -23.72 -74.65 -63.06
C LEU A 590 -23.83 -75.96 -63.87
N GLU A 591 -22.71 -76.60 -64.24
CA GLU A 591 -22.74 -77.92 -64.88
C GLU A 591 -23.44 -78.98 -64.00
N GLY A 592 -23.26 -78.92 -62.67
CA GLY A 592 -23.97 -79.75 -61.70
C GLY A 592 -25.49 -79.54 -61.74
N LYS A 593 -25.95 -78.29 -61.62
CA LYS A 593 -27.36 -77.88 -61.75
C LYS A 593 -27.99 -78.46 -63.02
N CYS A 594 -27.31 -78.27 -64.14
CA CYS A 594 -27.80 -78.66 -65.45
C CYS A 594 -27.73 -80.18 -65.70
N ALA A 595 -26.84 -80.90 -65.02
CA ALA A 595 -26.77 -82.37 -65.06
C ALA A 595 -27.88 -83.06 -64.24
N LEU A 596 -28.47 -82.36 -63.26
CA LEU A 596 -29.56 -82.86 -62.42
C LEU A 596 -30.97 -82.58 -63.00
N GLN A 597 -31.07 -81.74 -64.03
CA GLN A 597 -32.36 -81.37 -64.65
C GLN A 597 -32.76 -82.34 -65.76
N ASP A 598 -34.04 -82.72 -65.79
CA ASP A 598 -34.61 -83.52 -66.88
C ASP A 598 -34.53 -82.76 -68.22
N GLN A 599 -34.17 -83.45 -69.31
CA GLN A 599 -33.85 -82.83 -70.60
C GLN A 599 -35.01 -82.06 -71.26
N ASP A 600 -36.25 -82.27 -70.79
CA ASP A 600 -37.45 -81.58 -71.25
C ASP A 600 -37.80 -80.30 -70.43
N ASN A 601 -37.04 -79.99 -69.36
CA ASN A 601 -37.32 -78.87 -68.44
C ASN A 601 -36.04 -78.25 -67.82
N LEU A 602 -35.13 -77.80 -68.68
CA LEU A 602 -33.90 -77.09 -68.32
C LEU A 602 -34.18 -75.61 -67.95
N SER A 603 -33.43 -75.08 -66.98
CA SER A 603 -33.40 -73.64 -66.63
C SER A 603 -32.80 -72.80 -67.78
N GLU A 604 -33.14 -71.51 -67.86
CA GLU A 604 -32.55 -70.62 -68.88
C GLU A 604 -31.02 -70.53 -68.74
N ASP A 605 -30.49 -70.58 -67.51
CA ASP A 605 -29.05 -70.63 -67.20
C ASP A 605 -28.34 -71.85 -67.84
N CYS A 606 -29.08 -72.94 -68.04
CA CYS A 606 -28.57 -74.20 -68.59
C CYS A 606 -28.61 -74.27 -70.12
N VAL A 607 -29.12 -73.23 -70.80
CA VAL A 607 -29.24 -73.17 -72.26
C VAL A 607 -28.16 -72.26 -72.81
N ILE A 608 -26.98 -72.83 -73.10
CA ILE A 608 -25.93 -72.12 -73.86
C ILE A 608 -26.51 -71.72 -75.23
N PRO A 609 -26.62 -70.42 -75.57
CA PRO A 609 -27.14 -70.01 -76.86
C PRO A 609 -26.16 -70.37 -77.99
N GLU A 610 -26.68 -70.89 -79.12
CA GLU A 610 -25.84 -71.27 -80.28
C GLU A 610 -25.03 -70.08 -80.86
N ASP A 611 -25.42 -68.84 -80.55
CA ASP A 611 -24.73 -67.61 -80.94
C ASP A 611 -23.39 -67.38 -80.21
N ASN A 612 -23.09 -68.10 -79.11
CA ASN A 612 -21.91 -67.80 -78.28
C ASN A 612 -20.62 -68.56 -78.68
N ILE A 613 -20.63 -69.30 -79.80
CA ILE A 613 -19.41 -69.86 -80.40
C ILE A 613 -18.67 -68.76 -81.18
N LYS A 614 -18.00 -67.85 -80.45
CA LYS A 614 -17.07 -66.88 -81.05
C LYS A 614 -16.01 -67.60 -81.88
N SER A 615 -15.70 -67.06 -83.05
CA SER A 615 -14.65 -67.62 -83.91
C SER A 615 -13.25 -67.41 -83.31
N GLU A 616 -12.29 -68.25 -83.71
CA GLU A 616 -10.87 -68.15 -83.30
C GLU A 616 -10.24 -66.77 -83.65
N GLU A 617 -10.86 -66.03 -84.57
CA GLU A 617 -10.43 -64.71 -85.03
C GLU A 617 -11.01 -63.57 -84.15
N GLU A 618 -12.21 -63.74 -83.58
CA GLU A 618 -12.82 -62.80 -82.64
C GLU A 618 -12.17 -62.87 -81.25
N LEU A 619 -11.91 -64.08 -80.75
CA LEU A 619 -11.23 -64.30 -79.47
C LEU A 619 -9.84 -63.63 -79.43
N ARG A 620 -9.14 -63.61 -80.57
CA ARG A 620 -7.85 -62.91 -80.73
C ARG A 620 -7.96 -61.39 -80.67
N GLN A 621 -9.08 -60.79 -81.10
CA GLN A 621 -9.26 -59.33 -81.01
C GLN A 621 -9.49 -58.90 -79.56
N GLU A 622 -10.26 -59.67 -78.78
CA GLU A 622 -10.49 -59.38 -77.36
C GLU A 622 -9.21 -59.52 -76.53
N GLN A 623 -8.40 -60.58 -76.77
CA GLN A 623 -7.07 -60.71 -76.17
C GLN A 623 -6.12 -59.56 -76.54
N LEU A 624 -6.21 -59.03 -77.76
CA LEU A 624 -5.42 -57.86 -78.17
C LEU A 624 -5.88 -56.58 -77.46
N GLN A 625 -7.18 -56.38 -77.22
CA GLN A 625 -7.68 -55.20 -76.52
C GLN A 625 -7.42 -55.25 -75.01
N ALA A 626 -7.51 -56.43 -74.38
CA ALA A 626 -7.18 -56.60 -72.96
C ALA A 626 -5.70 -56.27 -72.68
N SER A 627 -4.79 -56.81 -73.50
CA SER A 627 -3.35 -56.53 -73.37
C SER A 627 -2.98 -55.07 -73.66
N ILE A 628 -3.69 -54.39 -74.57
CA ILE A 628 -3.53 -52.94 -74.80
C ILE A 628 -3.99 -52.12 -73.58
N LYS A 629 -5.06 -52.52 -72.87
CA LYS A 629 -5.49 -51.84 -71.64
C LYS A 629 -4.45 -51.97 -70.52
N GLN A 630 -3.94 -53.17 -70.24
CA GLN A 630 -2.89 -53.37 -69.22
C GLN A 630 -1.60 -52.61 -69.56
N ALA A 631 -1.19 -52.58 -70.84
CA ALA A 631 -0.02 -51.80 -71.27
C ALA A 631 -0.14 -50.29 -71.04
N GLY A 632 -1.37 -49.74 -70.99
CA GLY A 632 -1.62 -48.34 -70.65
C GLY A 632 -1.34 -48.01 -69.18
N LEU A 633 -1.64 -48.93 -68.27
CA LEU A 633 -1.55 -48.71 -66.81
C LEU A 633 -0.10 -48.69 -66.31
N TYR A 634 0.76 -49.57 -66.82
CA TYR A 634 2.19 -49.58 -66.45
C TYR A 634 3.01 -48.48 -67.18
N GLY A 635 2.46 -47.90 -68.25
CA GLY A 635 3.12 -46.83 -69.01
C GLY A 635 3.17 -45.48 -68.28
N SER A 636 2.17 -45.17 -67.45
CA SER A 636 2.11 -43.92 -66.67
C SER A 636 3.09 -43.93 -65.50
N ILE A 637 3.13 -45.02 -64.72
CA ILE A 637 4.00 -45.19 -63.55
C ILE A 637 5.48 -44.99 -63.93
N ALA A 638 5.91 -45.58 -65.04
CA ALA A 638 7.27 -45.43 -65.56
C ALA A 638 7.62 -43.98 -65.96
N PHE A 639 6.64 -43.15 -66.34
CA PHE A 639 6.86 -41.75 -66.72
C PHE A 639 7.03 -40.84 -65.48
N VAL A 640 6.24 -41.07 -64.43
CA VAL A 640 6.32 -40.30 -63.16
C VAL A 640 7.68 -40.51 -62.48
N ILE A 641 8.15 -41.76 -62.37
CA ILE A 641 9.44 -42.10 -61.74
C ILE A 641 10.62 -41.42 -62.46
N ILE A 642 10.57 -41.31 -63.78
CA ILE A 642 11.61 -40.62 -64.57
C ILE A 642 11.62 -39.10 -64.31
N ILE A 643 10.46 -38.48 -64.12
CA ILE A 643 10.36 -37.04 -63.80
C ILE A 643 10.87 -36.77 -62.37
N ALA A 644 10.47 -37.57 -61.39
CA ALA A 644 10.95 -37.46 -60.01
C ALA A 644 12.49 -37.58 -59.92
N GLY A 645 13.07 -38.57 -60.62
CA GLY A 645 14.53 -38.76 -60.67
C GLY A 645 15.30 -37.60 -61.30
N ILE A 646 14.69 -36.83 -62.21
CA ILE A 646 15.31 -35.64 -62.81
C ILE A 646 15.29 -34.45 -61.83
N LEU A 647 14.24 -34.30 -61.01
CA LEU A 647 14.11 -33.21 -60.05
C LEU A 647 15.09 -33.36 -58.87
N ILE A 648 15.25 -34.57 -58.33
CA ILE A 648 16.16 -34.87 -57.21
C ILE A 648 17.62 -34.57 -57.59
N VAL A 649 18.04 -34.91 -58.82
CA VAL A 649 19.39 -34.56 -59.34
C VAL A 649 19.58 -33.05 -59.53
N GLY A 650 18.49 -32.29 -59.70
CA GLY A 650 18.52 -30.83 -59.86
C GLY A 650 18.88 -30.06 -58.59
N GLN A 651 18.39 -30.47 -57.43
CA GLN A 651 18.61 -29.74 -56.17
C GLN A 651 20.03 -29.93 -55.61
N ILE A 652 20.61 -31.13 -55.73
CA ILE A 652 21.96 -31.46 -55.22
C ILE A 652 23.06 -30.56 -55.84
N PHE A 653 22.83 -30.01 -57.04
CA PHE A 653 23.82 -29.14 -57.72
C PHE A 653 23.81 -27.66 -57.32
N LYS A 654 22.91 -27.21 -56.42
CA LYS A 654 22.79 -25.79 -56.04
C LYS A 654 23.60 -25.35 -54.81
N ALA A 655 24.26 -26.29 -54.13
CA ALA A 655 24.88 -26.07 -52.81
C ALA A 655 26.41 -25.77 -52.79
N LEU A 656 27.10 -25.69 -53.94
CA LEU A 656 28.57 -25.60 -53.98
C LEU A 656 29.15 -24.57 -54.97
N SER A 657 29.20 -23.29 -54.57
CA SER A 657 30.41 -22.44 -54.74
C SER A 657 30.27 -21.12 -53.98
N THR A 658 31.37 -20.63 -53.38
CA THR A 658 31.36 -19.39 -52.57
C THR A 658 32.27 -18.29 -53.13
N ASN A 659 31.96 -17.05 -52.72
CA ASN A 659 32.88 -15.95 -52.40
C ASN A 659 33.27 -14.84 -53.42
N LYS A 660 33.22 -13.60 -52.88
CA LYS A 660 34.00 -12.36 -53.16
C LYS A 660 33.61 -11.37 -54.27
N ARG A 661 32.86 -10.34 -53.82
CA ARG A 661 33.13 -8.87 -53.87
C ARG A 661 33.72 -8.23 -55.15
N ILE A 662 33.04 -7.17 -55.66
CA ILE A 662 33.61 -5.85 -56.07
C ILE A 662 32.45 -4.80 -56.20
N LYS A 663 32.74 -3.52 -56.47
CA LYS A 663 31.91 -2.31 -56.18
C LYS A 663 32.01 -1.25 -57.32
N ILE A 664 31.12 -0.23 -57.37
CA ILE A 664 31.17 1.04 -58.18
C ILE A 664 30.81 0.87 -59.69
N GLU A 665 29.95 1.67 -60.37
CA GLU A 665 28.96 2.73 -60.00
C GLU A 665 27.92 3.03 -61.13
N LYS A 666 26.77 3.65 -60.76
CA LYS A 666 25.90 4.65 -61.46
C LYS A 666 25.20 4.44 -62.84
N ASP A 667 24.08 5.17 -62.94
CA ASP A 667 23.46 5.87 -64.10
C ASP A 667 22.86 5.07 -65.29
N SER A 668 21.83 5.55 -66.03
CA SER A 668 20.76 6.56 -65.78
C SER A 668 19.76 6.60 -66.98
N ILE A 669 18.48 6.99 -66.74
CA ILE A 669 17.45 7.45 -67.73
C ILE A 669 16.98 6.46 -68.83
N GLY A 670 15.65 6.39 -69.11
CA GLY A 670 15.16 5.63 -70.29
C GLY A 670 13.66 5.53 -70.65
N ASN A 671 12.75 6.37 -70.12
CA ASN A 671 11.29 6.22 -70.34
C ASN A 671 10.82 6.44 -71.81
N LYS A 672 9.60 5.94 -72.15
CA LYS A 672 8.61 6.33 -73.21
C LYS A 672 8.26 5.24 -74.28
N GLU A 673 7.00 5.10 -74.78
CA GLU A 673 5.64 5.51 -74.30
C GLU A 673 4.49 4.91 -75.18
N VAL A 674 3.25 4.90 -74.63
CA VAL A 674 1.87 4.77 -75.21
C VAL A 674 1.56 4.06 -76.55
N MET A 675 0.55 3.16 -76.51
CA MET A 675 -0.86 3.34 -76.97
C MET A 675 -1.61 1.97 -76.85
N ALA A 676 -2.69 1.80 -76.05
CA ALA A 676 -4.09 2.25 -76.24
C ALA A 676 -4.70 1.76 -77.58
N THR A 677 -5.82 1.01 -77.70
CA THR A 677 -7.16 0.99 -77.04
C THR A 677 -7.83 -0.41 -77.26
N GLN A 678 -9.08 -0.79 -76.92
CA GLN A 678 -10.32 -0.13 -76.44
C GLN A 678 -11.27 -1.17 -75.77
N SER A 679 -12.18 -0.73 -74.86
CA SER A 679 -13.49 -1.33 -74.42
C SER A 679 -13.73 -2.85 -74.59
N GLY A 680 -14.12 -3.65 -73.57
CA GLY A 680 -14.75 -3.38 -72.26
C GLY A 680 -15.83 -4.48 -72.01
N GLU A 681 -16.84 -4.46 -71.14
CA GLU A 681 -17.37 -3.60 -70.03
C GLU A 681 -18.35 -4.53 -69.25
N GLY A 682 -18.57 -4.60 -67.92
CA GLY A 682 -18.02 -4.05 -66.65
C GLY A 682 -18.40 -5.05 -65.51
N PHE A 683 -18.47 -4.77 -64.21
CA PHE A 683 -18.32 -3.55 -63.39
C PHE A 683 -17.72 -3.91 -62.01
N GLU A 684 -17.18 -2.91 -61.29
CA GLU A 684 -16.44 -3.06 -60.01
C GLU A 684 -17.32 -2.96 -58.75
N TYR A 685 -16.74 -3.28 -57.59
CA TYR A 685 -17.26 -2.98 -56.25
C TYR A 685 -16.09 -2.52 -55.37
N ASP A 686 -16.19 -1.37 -54.69
CA ASP A 686 -15.18 -0.84 -53.76
C ASP A 686 -15.74 0.29 -52.87
N SER A 687 -15.00 0.67 -51.82
CA SER A 687 -15.10 1.86 -50.95
C SER A 687 -16.31 1.91 -49.97
N SER A 688 -16.16 1.55 -48.69
CA SER A 688 -15.53 2.29 -47.56
C SER A 688 -16.43 3.30 -46.84
N PHE A 689 -16.13 3.47 -45.55
CA PHE A 689 -16.43 4.62 -44.67
C PHE A 689 -17.74 4.58 -43.85
N SER A 690 -17.74 5.29 -42.72
CA SER A 690 -18.59 5.08 -41.55
C SER A 690 -19.65 6.16 -41.30
N ASP A 691 -20.54 5.84 -40.35
CA ASP A 691 -21.37 6.71 -39.48
C ASP A 691 -22.23 7.84 -40.06
N ASP A 692 -23.55 7.79 -39.75
CA ASP A 692 -24.15 8.78 -38.83
C ASP A 692 -25.57 8.36 -38.32
N SER A 693 -26.08 9.01 -37.27
CA SER A 693 -27.29 8.61 -36.50
C SER A 693 -28.57 9.42 -36.81
N ALA A 694 -29.78 8.84 -36.60
CA ALA A 694 -31.07 9.56 -36.63
C ALA A 694 -32.23 8.92 -35.83
N TRP A 695 -32.83 9.71 -34.93
CA TRP A 695 -33.85 9.40 -33.90
C TRP A 695 -35.33 9.26 -34.36
N SER A 696 -36.21 8.61 -33.56
CA SER A 696 -37.37 9.26 -32.86
C SER A 696 -38.45 8.33 -32.20
N ASP A 697 -38.51 8.38 -30.87
CA ASP A 697 -39.66 8.52 -29.92
C ASP A 697 -40.98 7.66 -29.94
N ASP A 698 -41.09 6.74 -28.95
CA ASP A 698 -42.16 6.58 -27.88
C ASP A 698 -43.69 6.41 -28.22
N PRO A 699 -44.64 6.00 -27.29
CA PRO A 699 -44.55 5.89 -25.81
C PRO A 699 -45.26 4.73 -25.02
N ALA A 700 -44.68 4.44 -23.84
CA ALA A 700 -45.28 4.27 -22.48
C ALA A 700 -46.25 3.12 -22.00
N GLU A 701 -46.10 2.86 -20.68
CA GLU A 701 -47.00 2.27 -19.63
C GLU A 701 -47.10 0.73 -19.37
N ASP A 702 -46.55 0.36 -18.20
CA ASP A 702 -46.97 -0.62 -17.16
C ASP A 702 -47.36 -2.08 -17.47
N LEU A 703 -46.72 -3.02 -16.74
CA LEU A 703 -47.38 -3.71 -15.62
C LEU A 703 -46.41 -4.43 -14.65
N ASN A 704 -46.73 -4.34 -13.35
CA ASN A 704 -46.04 -4.97 -12.22
C ASN A 704 -46.76 -6.27 -11.78
N VAL A 705 -46.02 -7.37 -11.56
CA VAL A 705 -46.44 -8.39 -10.57
C VAL A 705 -45.26 -9.01 -9.82
N ASN A 706 -45.44 -9.17 -8.52
CA ASN A 706 -44.59 -9.90 -7.57
C ASN A 706 -45.38 -11.11 -7.04
N SER A 707 -44.75 -12.28 -6.80
CA SER A 707 -45.11 -13.26 -5.75
C SER A 707 -44.47 -14.65 -5.93
N GLU A 708 -44.12 -15.28 -4.81
CA GLU A 708 -43.65 -16.67 -4.67
C GLU A 708 -44.74 -17.74 -5.00
N ALA A 709 -44.35 -19.03 -5.08
CA ALA A 709 -44.66 -20.04 -4.02
C ALA A 709 -44.85 -21.52 -4.48
N ILE A 710 -44.44 -22.47 -3.61
CA ILE A 710 -45.08 -23.79 -3.30
C ILE A 710 -45.01 -24.93 -4.35
N ASP A 711 -44.76 -26.23 -4.04
CA ASP A 711 -44.25 -26.95 -2.83
C ASP A 711 -43.96 -28.44 -3.14
N ALA A 712 -43.09 -29.09 -2.33
CA ALA A 712 -43.27 -30.40 -1.64
C ALA A 712 -41.89 -31.04 -1.28
N ALA A 713 -41.40 -31.04 -0.03
CA ALA A 713 -41.83 -31.75 1.21
C ALA A 713 -41.37 -33.25 1.26
N PHE A 714 -40.88 -33.83 2.36
CA PHE A 714 -41.25 -33.68 3.80
C PHE A 714 -40.12 -33.98 4.83
N ASP A 715 -40.25 -33.40 6.05
CA ASP A 715 -39.89 -33.85 7.44
C ASP A 715 -38.45 -34.26 7.87
N ASP A 716 -38.13 -34.35 9.19
CA ASP A 716 -37.74 -33.35 10.24
C ASP A 716 -36.76 -34.12 11.23
N GLU A 717 -36.47 -33.93 12.54
CA GLU A 717 -37.05 -33.21 13.71
C GLU A 717 -36.01 -32.29 14.42
N ASN A 718 -35.98 -31.00 14.06
CA ASN A 718 -35.89 -29.79 14.92
C ASN A 718 -35.04 -29.68 16.24
N ILE A 719 -34.54 -28.45 16.48
CA ILE A 719 -34.34 -27.74 17.79
C ILE A 719 -32.99 -27.77 18.57
N LYS A 720 -32.45 -26.53 18.65
CA LYS A 720 -31.53 -25.83 19.60
C LYS A 720 -31.49 -26.32 21.07
N THR A 721 -30.33 -26.18 21.73
CA THR A 721 -29.96 -25.06 22.66
C THR A 721 -28.61 -25.30 23.37
N ASP A 722 -27.83 -24.24 23.59
CA ASP A 722 -26.71 -24.14 24.55
C ASP A 722 -27.24 -23.76 25.96
N PRO A 723 -26.70 -24.26 27.11
CA PRO A 723 -25.62 -23.52 27.82
C PRO A 723 -24.67 -24.31 28.78
N LEU A 724 -23.49 -23.71 29.05
CA LEU A 724 -22.75 -23.61 30.34
C LEU A 724 -22.41 -24.84 31.24
N ALA A 725 -21.08 -25.10 31.35
CA ALA A 725 -20.26 -25.13 32.58
C ALA A 725 -20.15 -26.35 33.57
N GLU A 726 -19.00 -26.36 34.27
CA GLU A 726 -18.57 -27.03 35.53
C GLU A 726 -18.02 -28.51 35.58
N ASP A 727 -16.74 -28.58 35.99
CA ASP A 727 -16.08 -29.45 37.00
C ASP A 727 -15.74 -30.95 36.81
N LYS A 728 -14.42 -31.20 36.68
CA LYS A 728 -13.52 -31.80 37.72
C LYS A 728 -12.04 -31.68 37.31
N GLU A 729 -11.13 -31.13 38.12
CA GLU A 729 -10.50 -31.73 39.33
C GLU A 729 -9.86 -33.12 39.11
N ASP A 730 -8.52 -33.18 39.14
CA ASP A 730 -7.82 -33.82 40.27
C ASP A 730 -6.41 -33.20 40.44
N SER A 731 -5.78 -33.44 41.59
CA SER A 731 -4.58 -32.71 42.06
C SER A 731 -3.36 -33.61 42.29
N ASN A 732 -2.15 -33.03 42.42
CA ASN A 732 -1.19 -33.33 43.50
C ASN A 732 0.01 -32.36 43.47
N ASP A 733 0.74 -32.29 44.60
CA ASP A 733 1.75 -31.28 44.95
C ASP A 733 3.11 -31.94 45.33
N ASP A 734 4.06 -31.14 45.81
CA ASP A 734 5.23 -31.40 46.66
C ASP A 734 6.66 -31.42 46.04
N THR A 735 7.31 -30.23 46.09
CA THR A 735 8.61 -29.86 46.74
C THR A 735 9.77 -30.91 46.91
N ILE A 736 11.09 -30.63 46.89
CA ILE A 736 11.92 -29.42 47.15
C ILE A 736 13.34 -29.51 46.47
N GLN A 737 13.97 -28.35 46.17
CA GLN A 737 15.35 -27.94 46.60
C GLN A 737 16.49 -27.62 45.58
N GLU A 738 16.79 -26.32 45.50
CA GLU A 738 18.08 -25.59 45.37
C GLU A 738 19.36 -26.22 44.73
N SER A 739 19.90 -25.54 43.70
CA SER A 739 21.29 -25.01 43.71
C SER A 739 21.51 -23.94 42.62
N SER A 740 22.10 -22.78 42.97
CA SER A 740 22.53 -21.70 42.04
C SER A 740 24.03 -21.84 41.68
N PRO A 741 24.58 -21.18 40.63
CA PRO A 741 24.81 -19.72 40.67
C PRO A 741 24.54 -18.93 39.37
N GLU A 742 24.15 -17.67 39.56
CA GLU A 742 24.50 -16.44 38.83
C GLU A 742 25.11 -16.52 37.41
N ILE A 743 24.40 -15.96 36.42
CA ILE A 743 24.98 -15.07 35.39
C ILE A 743 24.05 -13.86 35.25
N THR A 744 24.60 -12.64 35.29
CA THR A 744 23.90 -11.38 35.01
C THR A 744 23.90 -11.08 33.51
N SER A 745 22.75 -10.66 32.98
CA SER A 745 22.63 -10.04 31.65
C SER A 745 22.12 -8.61 31.79
N GLU A 746 22.95 -7.64 31.45
CA GLU A 746 22.55 -6.24 31.29
C GLU A 746 21.85 -6.09 29.93
N GLN A 747 20.76 -5.32 29.85
CA GLN A 747 20.12 -5.00 28.58
C GLN A 747 20.87 -3.83 27.93
N THR A 748 21.58 -4.08 26.84
CA THR A 748 22.05 -3.02 25.94
C THR A 748 20.96 -2.66 24.96
N VAL A 749 20.63 -1.36 24.86
CA VAL A 749 19.74 -0.82 23.84
C VAL A 749 20.41 -0.94 22.48
N GLU A 750 19.67 -1.40 21.48
CA GLU A 750 20.13 -1.50 20.09
C GLU A 750 19.70 -0.24 19.33
N THR A 751 20.65 0.48 18.74
CA THR A 751 20.43 1.75 18.05
C THR A 751 20.69 1.60 16.56
N THR A 752 19.70 1.91 15.72
CA THR A 752 19.81 1.89 14.26
C THR A 752 20.96 2.79 13.77
N PRO A 753 21.84 2.36 12.84
CA PRO A 753 22.98 3.16 12.40
C PRO A 753 22.58 4.28 11.42
N GLU A 754 22.96 5.51 11.74
CA GLU A 754 22.89 6.68 10.86
C GLU A 754 23.86 6.54 9.65
N GLN A 755 23.49 7.08 8.49
CA GLN A 755 24.26 6.83 7.25
C GLN A 755 25.61 7.59 7.23
N PRO A 756 26.77 6.91 7.04
CA PRO A 756 28.07 7.57 7.06
C PRO A 756 28.33 8.43 5.80
N ALA A 757 28.71 9.69 6.03
CA ALA A 757 28.83 10.71 4.99
C ALA A 757 30.04 10.60 4.02
N GLU A 758 31.04 9.76 4.31
CA GLU A 758 32.21 9.55 3.43
C GLU A 758 32.55 8.06 3.28
N ILE A 759 32.83 7.62 2.05
CA ILE A 759 33.17 6.22 1.73
C ILE A 759 34.61 5.91 2.19
N PRO A 760 34.85 4.82 2.96
CA PRO A 760 36.18 4.46 3.43
C PRO A 760 37.15 4.09 2.28
N PRO A 761 38.45 4.42 2.37
CA PRO A 761 39.41 4.13 1.30
C PRO A 761 39.68 2.63 1.15
N VAL A 762 39.44 2.08 -0.05
CA VAL A 762 39.64 0.66 -0.37
C VAL A 762 41.13 0.27 -0.27
N PRO A 763 41.50 -0.89 0.33
CA PRO A 763 42.87 -1.37 0.40
C PRO A 763 43.54 -1.62 -0.96
N GLU A 764 44.88 -1.58 -1.02
CA GLU A 764 45.65 -1.93 -2.23
C GLU A 764 45.45 -3.40 -2.69
N SER A 765 44.87 -4.26 -1.85
CA SER A 765 44.46 -5.64 -2.18
C SER A 765 43.11 -5.75 -2.88
N GLY A 766 42.31 -4.67 -2.93
CA GLY A 766 40.89 -4.70 -3.27
C GLY A 766 39.98 -4.86 -2.05
N LEU A 767 38.67 -4.99 -2.32
CA LEU A 767 37.65 -5.31 -1.31
C LEU A 767 37.85 -6.74 -0.75
N PRO A 768 37.28 -7.06 0.43
CA PRO A 768 37.25 -8.42 0.95
C PRO A 768 36.50 -9.39 0.02
N ASP A 769 36.89 -10.67 0.02
CA ASP A 769 36.21 -11.69 -0.80
C ASP A 769 34.70 -11.73 -0.48
N GLY A 770 33.87 -11.52 -1.51
CA GLY A 770 32.41 -11.53 -1.42
C GLY A 770 31.74 -10.20 -1.01
N TRP A 771 32.48 -9.11 -0.84
CA TRP A 771 31.91 -7.81 -0.44
C TRP A 771 31.57 -6.89 -1.62
N THR A 772 30.39 -6.25 -1.58
CA THR A 772 29.98 -5.20 -2.54
C THR A 772 30.50 -3.82 -2.16
N MET A 773 30.36 -2.86 -3.07
CA MET A 773 30.75 -1.47 -2.83
C MET A 773 29.80 -0.76 -1.83
N GLU A 774 28.50 -1.10 -1.79
CA GLU A 774 27.60 -0.57 -0.75
C GLU A 774 27.88 -1.17 0.63
N GLN A 775 28.13 -2.48 0.72
CA GLN A 775 28.57 -3.11 1.97
C GLN A 775 29.85 -2.45 2.50
N TRP A 776 30.75 -2.01 1.60
CA TRP A 776 31.92 -1.23 1.97
C TRP A 776 31.61 0.23 2.37
N LYS A 777 30.61 0.89 1.77
CA LYS A 777 30.14 2.23 2.21
C LYS A 777 29.72 2.21 3.69
N TRP A 778 28.99 1.18 4.11
CA TRP A 778 28.53 1.03 5.49
C TRP A 778 29.60 0.47 6.44
N TYR A 779 30.21 -0.68 6.11
CA TYR A 779 31.02 -1.46 7.06
C TYR A 779 32.54 -1.40 6.82
N GLY A 780 32.99 -0.73 5.76
CA GLY A 780 34.42 -0.64 5.41
C GLY A 780 35.28 0.07 6.47
N ALA A 781 34.71 1.01 7.22
CA ALA A 781 35.41 1.72 8.29
C ALA A 781 35.77 0.80 9.46
N GLU A 782 34.80 0.00 9.93
CA GLU A 782 35.03 -0.98 11.00
C GLU A 782 35.97 -2.10 10.51
N TRP A 783 35.81 -2.56 9.27
CA TRP A 783 36.70 -3.57 8.68
C TRP A 783 38.15 -3.08 8.64
N LEU A 784 38.40 -1.83 8.25
CA LEU A 784 39.72 -1.20 8.28
C LEU A 784 40.27 -1.01 9.70
N GLU A 785 39.43 -0.87 10.72
CA GLU A 785 39.87 -0.80 12.12
C GLU A 785 40.24 -2.18 12.69
N LYS A 786 39.45 -3.21 12.37
CA LYS A 786 39.66 -4.61 12.78
C LYS A 786 40.93 -5.26 12.21
N ASN A 787 41.47 -4.73 11.10
CA ASN A 787 42.56 -5.32 10.32
C ASN A 787 43.85 -4.47 10.27
N LYS A 788 44.08 -3.56 11.24
CA LYS A 788 45.29 -2.72 11.39
C LYS A 788 46.48 -3.42 12.07
#